data_AF-A0A7J6QA24-F1
#
_entry.id   AF-A0A7J6QA24-F1
#
_cell.length_a   1.000
_cell.length_b   1.000
_cell.length_c   1.000
_cell.angle_alpha   90.00
_cell.angle_beta   90.00
_cell.angle_gamma   90.00
#
_symmetry.space_group_name_H-M   'P 1'
#
loop_
_entity.id
_entity.type
_entity.pdbx_description
1 polymer ?
#
loop_
_entity_poly.entity_id
_entity_poly.type
_entity_poly.pdbx_seq_one_letter_code
_entity_poly.pdbx_strand_id
1 'polypeptide(L)'
;MLVSPSRSRSNDKRNTLYERLGGDLSLQTAIGMVYSRAVKDTRTRAFFEKNPMKMAMIKKRMQQFLTGFLGGRSQYDEDNLKPAHYYINVTDYHFDAVQEMFKEAFQSMGVHPDAVRDGMQRIGQARKDITAGCTVRMAVAQRNIDQDRGVLWSRMGKVDGFALIMDKVYELVSVDVRLKMIFKGYDLEKIKKAQTSFLGEALGGPKKYEGSDLATVHRDLGLNDYILDCFLMNFEKALNSVGVNEESVDEVMVTLEGFRSDILARERGISAAQKIVDGRTILERVGGQMVVESIVETMFSGILRDPRVLFFFSMEAARVEKLKEMMVMFLVGLFGGPQKYDASTIRKVHYPLNITDFHVDCILENLTVACELNDLDASLADDITEVVSRARPSVTMGCTVRLELARKRTESAGTQGLWSQLGESKGLEAFVDRLYDSLQADERVKHFFAGSKLEELKRNQCTYLKQVFGGTVEYDGRDLPTIHANIRVSDFHFDSFLELALREFGNVGLDPDAIDECIVLLETVRDSVVHPSLRDHDVRKVQEAANRKPLYDRLGGERTVTMVVEEVYGRALTDDRLRSFFEKNKAKVQSIKKKMAQYICGAIGGPSAYDVADMKPAHYSMNITSFHFDAVIEILREVMHQMDIPSGDAAQVSRALQGARENVCTGYIVRTEIAKRSLAKGSDQMFRRLGESEGLARIFDMVYSMAVNDQRIKHFFEKDADRIKQGQLVFTINQLGGPKTYEGRDLLDIHRGLGVTDYHFDCFIGIFGRALQGAGIEDGTIDEALIALEPLRRSVLGRTEEDEFRALAFKQGQSMIDRMGGDMSLETFVDFLYQSAVGDDRIRYYLDKGPAKLKQIQKKVYQYLSGAFGGPVQYNSADLKPAHYSLNLTNFHFDAFLEAMVAAAQQLELPEDVTDDALIIVNRVRTDITTGFSIRREEAERRHQSEEESLYQRLGLADGMNDFVDRLYEVVVRDKRLNNFFNAAKLAVIRKGQTQYLTQVFGGPSSEYKGRTLEEIHSVLSMSDYHLDCFFSDVERALRDLGQSSDMIDEVIVRLEDLRDHILKAYYSRMGYKVSSSSG
;
A
#
# COMPACT_ATOMS: atom_id res chain seq x y z
N MET A 1 13.03 27.08 -51.32
CA MET A 1 14.27 26.70 -50.61
C MET A 1 13.94 25.53 -49.69
N LEU A 2 14.61 24.40 -49.92
CA LEU A 2 14.38 23.11 -49.26
C LEU A 2 14.82 23.17 -47.79
N VAL A 3 13.92 22.91 -46.84
CA VAL A 3 14.22 22.77 -45.41
C VAL A 3 14.40 21.28 -45.09
N SER A 4 15.47 20.95 -44.38
CA SER A 4 15.89 19.57 -44.08
C SER A 4 14.92 18.81 -43.15
N PRO A 5 14.74 17.48 -43.28
CA PRO A 5 13.68 16.71 -42.60
C PRO A 5 13.99 16.24 -41.16
N SER A 6 14.95 16.83 -40.44
CA SER A 6 15.57 16.17 -39.28
C SER A 6 15.21 16.71 -37.88
N ARG A 7 14.09 17.40 -37.68
CA ARG A 7 13.69 17.88 -36.34
C ARG A 7 12.31 17.34 -35.93
N SER A 8 12.29 16.62 -34.80
CA SER A 8 11.16 16.05 -34.03
C SER A 8 10.57 14.68 -34.41
N ARG A 9 11.39 13.64 -34.66
CA ARG A 9 10.96 12.23 -34.54
C ARG A 9 11.36 11.53 -33.23
N SER A 10 12.04 12.24 -32.33
CA SER A 10 12.56 11.68 -31.07
C SER A 10 11.67 12.09 -29.89
N ASN A 11 11.08 11.12 -29.19
CA ASN A 11 10.33 11.31 -27.96
C ASN A 11 11.21 11.19 -26.69
N ASP A 12 12.36 11.86 -26.67
CA ASP A 12 13.24 11.83 -25.50
C ASP A 12 12.61 12.64 -24.35
N LYS A 13 12.15 11.94 -23.32
CA LYS A 13 11.50 12.54 -22.14
C LYS A 13 12.44 13.41 -21.28
N ARG A 14 13.75 13.43 -21.58
CA ARG A 14 14.71 14.37 -20.96
C ARG A 14 14.58 15.80 -21.49
N ASN A 15 13.96 15.97 -22.66
CA ASN A 15 13.70 17.28 -23.25
C ASN A 15 12.35 17.83 -22.80
N THR A 16 12.20 19.16 -22.80
CA THR A 16 10.92 19.80 -22.41
C THR A 16 9.83 19.50 -23.45
N LEU A 17 8.56 19.62 -23.06
CA LEU A 17 7.44 19.43 -23.99
C LEU A 17 7.53 20.39 -25.19
N TYR A 18 7.95 21.63 -24.94
CA TYR A 18 8.25 22.62 -25.96
C TYR A 18 9.25 22.09 -27.01
N GLU A 19 10.36 21.48 -26.59
CA GLU A 19 11.38 20.93 -27.48
C GLU A 19 10.87 19.70 -28.24
N ARG A 20 10.13 18.83 -27.54
CA ARG A 20 9.52 17.61 -28.12
C ARG A 20 8.47 17.94 -29.20
N LEU A 21 7.76 19.05 -29.05
CA LEU A 21 6.80 19.58 -30.04
C LEU A 21 7.47 20.36 -31.20
N GLY A 22 8.80 20.54 -31.16
CA GLY A 22 9.58 21.15 -32.23
C GLY A 22 9.90 22.64 -32.05
N GLY A 23 9.66 23.20 -30.86
CA GLY A 23 10.04 24.56 -30.48
C GLY A 23 9.28 25.69 -31.20
N ASP A 24 9.86 26.90 -31.21
CA ASP A 24 9.20 28.14 -31.65
C ASP A 24 8.64 28.07 -33.08
N LEU A 25 9.40 27.52 -34.03
CA LEU A 25 8.97 27.47 -35.43
C LEU A 25 7.76 26.55 -35.59
N SER A 26 7.75 25.42 -34.88
CA SER A 26 6.60 24.51 -34.86
C SER A 26 5.39 25.16 -34.21
N LEU A 27 5.56 25.78 -33.03
CA LEU A 27 4.44 26.46 -32.36
C LEU A 27 3.87 27.61 -33.20
N GLN A 28 4.72 28.43 -33.83
CA GLN A 28 4.29 29.51 -34.70
C GLN A 28 3.49 28.98 -35.91
N THR A 29 3.94 27.87 -36.50
CA THR A 29 3.25 27.21 -37.62
C THR A 29 1.91 26.63 -37.17
N ALA A 30 1.89 25.90 -36.06
CA ALA A 30 0.68 25.31 -35.49
C ALA A 30 -0.36 26.39 -35.17
N ILE A 31 0.04 27.50 -34.52
CA ILE A 31 -0.82 28.66 -34.27
C ILE A 31 -1.35 29.22 -35.59
N GLY A 32 -0.53 29.35 -36.63
CA GLY A 32 -0.97 29.77 -37.96
C GLY A 32 -2.11 28.89 -38.51
N MET A 33 -1.94 27.57 -38.42
CA MET A 33 -2.92 26.58 -38.88
C MET A 33 -4.21 26.61 -38.06
N VAL A 34 -4.10 26.62 -36.74
CA VAL A 34 -5.24 26.70 -35.81
C VAL A 34 -6.08 27.92 -36.11
N TYR A 35 -5.47 29.10 -36.26
CA TYR A 35 -6.24 30.32 -36.57
C TYR A 35 -6.90 30.25 -37.96
N SER A 36 -6.23 29.65 -38.95
CA SER A 36 -6.84 29.48 -40.28
C SER A 36 -8.04 28.53 -40.26
N ARG A 37 -8.06 27.56 -39.34
CA ARG A 37 -9.19 26.64 -39.12
C ARG A 37 -10.29 27.32 -38.30
N ALA A 38 -9.91 28.01 -37.22
CA ALA A 38 -10.83 28.63 -36.27
C ALA A 38 -11.72 29.71 -36.90
N VAL A 39 -11.23 30.45 -37.91
CA VAL A 39 -12.05 31.44 -38.66
C VAL A 39 -13.05 30.80 -39.65
N LYS A 40 -12.91 29.50 -39.93
CA LYS A 40 -13.82 28.73 -40.80
C LYS A 40 -14.77 27.84 -40.00
N ASP A 41 -14.35 27.39 -38.81
CA ASP A 41 -15.12 26.53 -37.93
C ASP A 41 -16.28 27.30 -37.28
N THR A 42 -17.50 26.79 -37.42
CA THR A 42 -18.72 27.45 -36.93
C THR A 42 -18.76 27.60 -35.41
N ARG A 43 -18.03 26.79 -34.65
CA ARG A 43 -17.98 26.80 -33.18
C ARG A 43 -17.09 27.92 -32.65
N THR A 44 -16.05 28.29 -33.38
CA THR A 44 -15.03 29.24 -32.89
C THR A 44 -15.02 30.56 -33.65
N ARG A 45 -15.57 30.60 -34.87
CA ARG A 45 -15.43 31.74 -35.80
C ARG A 45 -15.79 33.09 -35.18
N ALA A 46 -16.87 33.15 -34.39
CA ALA A 46 -17.32 34.39 -33.76
C ALA A 46 -16.25 35.05 -32.85
N PHE A 47 -15.36 34.26 -32.28
CA PHE A 47 -14.28 34.70 -31.40
C PHE A 47 -13.00 35.09 -32.17
N PHE A 48 -12.75 34.47 -33.33
CA PHE A 48 -11.51 34.65 -34.11
C PHE A 48 -11.66 35.61 -35.30
N GLU A 49 -12.87 35.95 -35.74
CA GLU A 49 -13.11 36.92 -36.82
C GLU A 49 -12.92 38.37 -36.31
N LYS A 50 -11.66 38.84 -36.27
CA LYS A 50 -11.28 40.20 -35.85
C LYS A 50 -10.42 40.90 -36.92
N ASN A 51 -10.24 42.22 -36.77
CA ASN A 51 -9.34 43.02 -37.61
C ASN A 51 -7.89 42.43 -37.63
N PRO A 52 -7.19 42.45 -38.80
CA PRO A 52 -5.82 41.97 -38.96
C PRO A 52 -4.81 42.42 -37.89
N MET A 53 -4.82 43.69 -37.45
CA MET A 53 -3.91 44.18 -36.40
C MET A 53 -4.15 43.49 -35.06
N LYS A 54 -5.43 43.37 -34.66
CA LYS A 54 -5.83 42.69 -33.42
C LYS A 54 -5.48 41.20 -33.51
N MET A 55 -5.64 40.59 -34.67
CA MET A 55 -5.25 39.20 -34.92
C MET A 55 -3.75 38.95 -34.80
N ALA A 56 -2.90 39.83 -35.34
CA ALA A 56 -1.45 39.71 -35.20
C ALA A 56 -1.02 39.78 -33.72
N MET A 57 -1.64 40.67 -32.94
CA MET A 57 -1.37 40.79 -31.50
C MET A 57 -1.77 39.53 -30.73
N ILE A 58 -2.96 38.97 -30.99
CA ILE A 58 -3.45 37.78 -30.27
C ILE A 58 -2.58 36.55 -30.61
N LYS A 59 -2.20 36.36 -31.88
CA LYS A 59 -1.27 35.28 -32.26
C LYS A 59 0.06 35.36 -31.52
N LYS A 60 0.62 36.57 -31.38
CA LYS A 60 1.87 36.80 -30.64
C LYS A 60 1.72 36.43 -29.15
N ARG A 61 0.62 36.83 -28.52
CA ARG A 61 0.33 36.47 -27.12
C ARG A 61 0.14 34.97 -26.93
N MET A 62 -0.59 34.31 -27.84
CA MET A 62 -0.76 32.85 -27.83
C MET A 62 0.58 32.12 -27.95
N GLN A 63 1.49 32.62 -28.81
CA GLN A 63 2.83 32.05 -28.94
C GLN A 63 3.66 32.22 -27.66
N GLN A 64 3.63 33.40 -27.04
CA GLN A 64 4.33 33.65 -25.77
C GLN A 64 3.83 32.73 -24.65
N PHE A 65 2.50 32.61 -24.52
CA PHE A 65 1.86 31.71 -23.58
C PHE A 65 2.31 30.25 -23.80
N LEU A 66 2.09 29.68 -24.99
CA LEU A 66 2.42 28.28 -25.26
C LEU A 66 3.92 28.00 -25.13
N THR A 67 4.78 28.96 -25.47
CA THR A 67 6.23 28.82 -25.31
C THR A 67 6.61 28.66 -23.85
N GLY A 68 6.11 29.51 -22.94
CA GLY A 68 6.40 29.38 -21.51
C GLY A 68 5.72 28.16 -20.89
N PHE A 69 4.44 27.97 -21.19
CA PHE A 69 3.59 26.95 -20.58
C PHE A 69 4.02 25.50 -20.89
N LEU A 70 4.70 25.29 -22.03
CA LEU A 70 5.26 24.00 -22.45
C LEU A 70 6.75 23.82 -22.06
N GLY A 71 7.34 24.77 -21.31
CA GLY A 71 8.71 24.69 -20.80
C GLY A 71 9.79 25.27 -21.74
N GLY A 72 9.44 26.24 -22.57
CA GLY A 72 10.38 27.03 -23.39
C GLY A 72 10.95 28.24 -22.64
N ARG A 73 11.78 29.03 -23.33
CA ARG A 73 12.54 30.16 -22.71
C ARG A 73 11.72 31.42 -22.40
N SER A 74 10.48 31.49 -22.86
CA SER A 74 9.63 32.67 -22.60
C SER A 74 9.00 32.58 -21.22
N GLN A 75 9.05 33.66 -20.45
CA GLN A 75 8.23 33.79 -19.25
C GLN A 75 6.84 34.29 -19.63
N TYR A 76 5.81 33.63 -19.13
CA TYR A 76 4.42 34.08 -19.20
C TYR A 76 3.88 34.14 -17.79
N ASP A 77 3.18 35.23 -17.48
CA ASP A 77 2.48 35.40 -16.23
C ASP A 77 1.13 34.69 -16.32
N GLU A 78 1.04 33.52 -15.67
CA GLU A 78 -0.16 32.67 -15.67
C GLU A 78 -1.40 33.43 -15.16
N ASP A 79 -1.22 34.44 -14.30
CA ASP A 79 -2.31 35.25 -13.75
C ASP A 79 -3.04 36.09 -14.80
N ASN A 80 -2.49 36.27 -16.01
CA ASN A 80 -3.12 37.03 -17.08
C ASN A 80 -4.05 36.21 -18.00
N LEU A 81 -3.99 34.87 -17.96
CA LEU A 81 -4.78 34.04 -18.89
C LEU A 81 -6.28 34.15 -18.59
N LYS A 82 -6.64 34.01 -17.31
CA LYS A 82 -8.01 34.00 -16.83
C LYS A 82 -8.71 35.36 -16.97
N PRO A 83 -8.15 36.51 -16.51
CA PRO A 83 -8.78 37.82 -16.72
C PRO A 83 -9.01 38.15 -18.20
N ALA A 84 -8.11 37.70 -19.09
CA ALA A 84 -8.22 37.93 -20.53
C ALA A 84 -9.39 37.17 -21.17
N HIS A 85 -9.75 36.00 -20.63
CA HIS A 85 -10.84 35.16 -21.16
C HIS A 85 -12.11 35.24 -20.31
N TYR A 86 -12.04 35.78 -19.09
CA TYR A 86 -13.14 35.78 -18.13
C TYR A 86 -14.42 36.29 -18.81
N TYR A 87 -14.43 37.52 -19.30
CA TYR A 87 -15.58 38.17 -19.93
C TYR A 87 -15.82 37.75 -21.39
N ILE A 88 -15.09 36.75 -21.87
CA ILE A 88 -15.33 36.17 -23.19
C ILE A 88 -16.13 34.90 -22.93
N ASN A 89 -17.30 34.76 -23.55
CA ASN A 89 -18.21 33.63 -23.31
C ASN A 89 -17.70 32.32 -23.98
N VAL A 90 -16.47 31.93 -23.67
CA VAL A 90 -15.82 30.70 -24.12
C VAL A 90 -16.30 29.56 -23.24
N THR A 91 -17.03 28.61 -23.82
CA THR A 91 -17.52 27.40 -23.15
C THR A 91 -16.54 26.26 -23.36
N ASP A 92 -16.73 25.14 -22.66
CA ASP A 92 -15.96 23.91 -22.91
C ASP A 92 -16.07 23.44 -24.36
N TYR A 93 -17.25 23.61 -24.96
CA TYR A 93 -17.47 23.28 -26.38
C TYR A 93 -16.56 24.10 -27.31
N HIS A 94 -16.35 25.39 -27.01
CA HIS A 94 -15.44 26.24 -27.77
C HIS A 94 -13.98 25.87 -27.53
N PHE A 95 -13.62 25.52 -26.28
CA PHE A 95 -12.27 25.11 -25.93
C PHE A 95 -11.89 23.79 -26.63
N ASP A 96 -12.78 22.80 -26.62
CA ASP A 96 -12.60 21.49 -27.27
C ASP A 96 -12.29 21.67 -28.76
N ALA A 97 -13.06 22.52 -29.45
CA ALA A 97 -12.83 22.82 -30.85
C ALA A 97 -11.42 23.37 -31.11
N VAL A 98 -10.90 24.25 -30.24
CA VAL A 98 -9.54 24.79 -30.36
C VAL A 98 -8.48 23.71 -30.06
N GLN A 99 -8.70 22.88 -29.05
CA GLN A 99 -7.80 21.79 -28.69
C GLN A 99 -7.69 20.74 -29.81
N GLU A 100 -8.81 20.37 -30.44
CA GLU A 100 -8.88 19.53 -31.64
C GLU A 100 -8.02 20.11 -32.77
N MET A 101 -8.17 21.41 -33.05
CA MET A 101 -7.39 22.08 -34.10
C MET A 101 -5.88 22.06 -33.81
N PHE A 102 -5.47 22.17 -32.55
CA PHE A 102 -4.07 22.05 -32.15
C PHE A 102 -3.55 20.62 -32.34
N LYS A 103 -4.31 19.61 -31.92
CA LYS A 103 -3.99 18.18 -32.12
C LYS A 103 -3.76 17.90 -33.60
N GLU A 104 -4.71 18.29 -34.45
CA GLU A 104 -4.62 18.13 -35.91
C GLU A 104 -3.44 18.90 -36.51
N ALA A 105 -3.13 20.10 -36.00
CA ALA A 105 -2.01 20.90 -36.49
C ALA A 105 -0.69 20.18 -36.22
N PHE A 106 -0.44 19.75 -34.98
CA PHE A 106 0.79 19.03 -34.64
C PHE A 106 0.92 17.69 -35.37
N GLN A 107 -0.18 16.95 -35.53
CA GLN A 107 -0.20 15.70 -36.31
C GLN A 107 0.16 15.97 -37.78
N SER A 108 -0.44 16.98 -38.41
CA SER A 108 -0.16 17.33 -39.80
C SER A 108 1.28 17.82 -40.04
N MET A 109 1.95 18.29 -38.98
CA MET A 109 3.35 18.69 -39.00
C MET A 109 4.32 17.52 -38.74
N GLY A 110 3.81 16.31 -38.48
CA GLY A 110 4.63 15.12 -38.24
C GLY A 110 5.29 15.06 -36.87
N VAL A 111 4.72 15.75 -35.86
CA VAL A 111 5.17 15.67 -34.47
C VAL A 111 4.88 14.26 -33.92
N HIS A 112 5.77 13.74 -33.07
CA HIS A 112 5.65 12.39 -32.51
C HIS A 112 4.32 12.21 -31.74
N PRO A 113 3.56 11.11 -31.93
CA PRO A 113 2.25 10.91 -31.29
C PRO A 113 2.24 11.10 -29.77
N ASP A 114 3.21 10.53 -29.06
CA ASP A 114 3.35 10.74 -27.61
C ASP A 114 3.59 12.21 -27.23
N ALA A 115 4.37 12.95 -28.00
CA ALA A 115 4.61 14.37 -27.74
C ALA A 115 3.34 15.19 -27.99
N VAL A 116 2.56 14.83 -29.01
CA VAL A 116 1.23 15.43 -29.25
C VAL A 116 0.30 15.12 -28.09
N ARG A 117 0.23 13.86 -27.62
CA ARG A 117 -0.60 13.46 -26.48
C ARG A 117 -0.24 14.25 -25.22
N ASP A 118 1.03 14.23 -24.81
CA ASP A 118 1.48 14.93 -23.61
C ASP A 118 1.28 16.45 -23.75
N GLY A 119 1.49 17.01 -24.95
CA GLY A 119 1.23 18.42 -25.25
C GLY A 119 -0.25 18.79 -25.15
N MET A 120 -1.15 17.95 -25.67
CA MET A 120 -2.59 18.16 -25.59
C MET A 120 -3.09 18.01 -24.15
N GLN A 121 -2.54 17.08 -23.37
CA GLN A 121 -2.83 16.95 -21.94
C GLN A 121 -2.43 18.22 -21.19
N ARG A 122 -1.22 18.75 -21.46
CA ARG A 122 -0.76 20.01 -20.85
C ARG A 122 -1.65 21.18 -21.27
N ILE A 123 -1.97 21.36 -22.55
CA ILE A 123 -2.89 22.42 -23.02
C ILE A 123 -4.26 22.29 -22.35
N GLY A 124 -4.75 21.06 -22.15
CA GLY A 124 -6.01 20.78 -21.43
C GLY A 124 -6.05 21.36 -20.02
N GLN A 125 -4.90 21.50 -19.33
CA GLN A 125 -4.85 22.09 -17.99
C GLN A 125 -5.17 23.59 -17.98
N ALA A 126 -5.03 24.29 -19.11
CA ALA A 126 -5.43 25.69 -19.25
C ALA A 126 -6.95 25.88 -19.43
N ARG A 127 -7.71 24.79 -19.55
CA ARG A 127 -9.17 24.82 -19.72
C ARG A 127 -9.85 25.57 -18.59
N LYS A 128 -9.52 25.25 -17.34
CA LYS A 128 -10.14 25.86 -16.15
C LYS A 128 -10.02 27.40 -16.18
N ASP A 129 -8.90 27.92 -16.63
CA ASP A 129 -8.64 29.36 -16.64
C ASP A 129 -9.34 30.07 -17.82
N ILE A 130 -9.49 29.36 -18.95
CA ILE A 130 -10.14 29.89 -20.14
C ILE A 130 -11.66 29.84 -20.04
N THR A 131 -12.24 28.78 -19.45
CA THR A 131 -13.70 28.59 -19.37
C THR A 131 -14.31 29.07 -18.04
N ALA A 132 -13.50 29.32 -16.99
CA ALA A 132 -13.99 29.72 -15.66
C ALA A 132 -14.99 30.88 -15.71
N GLY A 133 -14.71 31.93 -16.47
CA GLY A 133 -15.59 33.09 -16.52
C GLY A 133 -17.00 32.76 -17.00
N CYS A 134 -17.11 31.91 -18.03
CA CYS A 134 -18.39 31.39 -18.51
C CYS A 134 -19.03 30.46 -17.46
N THR A 135 -18.31 29.42 -17.02
CA THR A 135 -18.81 28.42 -16.07
C THR A 135 -19.36 29.03 -14.78
N VAL A 136 -18.67 30.04 -14.24
CA VAL A 136 -19.01 30.67 -12.96
C VAL A 136 -20.20 31.60 -13.12
N ARG A 137 -20.15 32.50 -14.11
CA ARG A 137 -21.28 33.39 -14.41
C ARG A 137 -22.53 32.57 -14.67
N MET A 138 -22.40 31.46 -15.42
CA MET A 138 -23.52 30.59 -15.72
C MET A 138 -24.14 29.92 -14.49
N ALA A 139 -23.32 29.44 -13.57
CA ALA A 139 -23.81 28.75 -12.37
C ALA A 139 -24.42 29.71 -11.35
N VAL A 140 -23.85 30.91 -11.16
CA VAL A 140 -24.43 31.97 -10.32
C VAL A 140 -25.79 32.38 -10.86
N ALA A 141 -25.84 32.62 -12.16
CA ALA A 141 -27.07 33.00 -12.82
C ALA A 141 -28.15 31.91 -12.68
N GLN A 142 -27.79 30.64 -12.87
CA GLN A 142 -28.72 29.53 -12.67
C GLN A 142 -29.24 29.45 -11.22
N ARG A 143 -28.38 29.65 -10.22
CA ARG A 143 -28.78 29.68 -8.80
C ARG A 143 -29.79 30.79 -8.51
N ASN A 144 -29.54 32.00 -9.02
CA ASN A 144 -30.46 33.13 -8.84
C ASN A 144 -31.81 32.88 -9.54
N ILE A 145 -31.77 32.30 -10.74
CA ILE A 145 -32.96 31.90 -11.51
C ILE A 145 -33.79 30.85 -10.75
N ASP A 146 -33.14 29.88 -10.09
CA ASP A 146 -33.81 28.81 -9.36
C ASP A 146 -34.45 29.29 -8.04
N GLN A 147 -33.98 30.42 -7.47
CA GLN A 147 -34.54 31.02 -6.26
C GLN A 147 -35.83 31.83 -6.52
N ASP A 148 -35.82 32.80 -7.45
CA ASP A 148 -37.04 33.52 -7.88
C ASP A 148 -36.85 34.26 -9.21
N ARG A 149 -37.37 33.69 -10.32
CA ARG A 149 -37.33 34.31 -11.66
C ARG A 149 -38.08 35.66 -11.74
N GLY A 150 -39.05 35.92 -10.87
CA GLY A 150 -39.82 37.17 -10.87
C GLY A 150 -38.98 38.39 -10.47
N VAL A 151 -37.89 38.18 -9.75
CA VAL A 151 -36.94 39.22 -9.34
C VAL A 151 -36.12 39.71 -10.53
N LEU A 152 -35.66 38.81 -11.41
CA LEU A 152 -34.95 39.19 -12.64
C LEU A 152 -35.84 40.06 -13.55
N TRP A 153 -37.08 39.64 -13.79
CA TRP A 153 -38.05 40.42 -14.56
C TRP A 153 -38.24 41.84 -14.00
N SER A 154 -38.26 41.97 -12.68
CA SER A 154 -38.36 43.26 -12.00
C SER A 154 -37.09 44.12 -12.17
N ARG A 155 -35.89 43.52 -12.06
CA ARG A 155 -34.60 44.20 -12.28
C ARG A 155 -34.41 44.68 -13.72
N MET A 156 -34.99 43.99 -14.70
CA MET A 156 -34.96 44.39 -16.11
C MET A 156 -35.95 45.52 -16.46
N GLY A 157 -36.62 46.12 -15.47
CA GLY A 157 -37.57 47.21 -15.69
C GLY A 157 -38.95 46.76 -16.19
N LYS A 158 -39.31 45.49 -15.95
CA LYS A 158 -40.62 44.89 -16.31
C LYS A 158 -40.90 45.05 -17.82
N VAL A 159 -42.13 45.41 -18.18
CA VAL A 159 -42.59 45.47 -19.58
C VAL A 159 -41.85 46.57 -20.37
N ASP A 160 -41.75 47.77 -19.82
CA ASP A 160 -41.19 48.93 -20.55
C ASP A 160 -39.66 48.84 -20.65
N GLY A 161 -38.98 48.41 -19.59
CA GLY A 161 -37.53 48.20 -19.60
C GLY A 161 -37.10 47.07 -20.54
N PHE A 162 -37.83 45.96 -20.54
CA PHE A 162 -37.53 44.85 -21.44
C PHE A 162 -37.81 45.18 -22.92
N ALA A 163 -38.84 46.00 -23.20
CA ALA A 163 -39.10 46.49 -24.54
C ALA A 163 -37.91 47.33 -25.09
N LEU A 164 -37.35 48.22 -24.28
CA LEU A 164 -36.15 49.01 -24.62
C LEU A 164 -34.93 48.12 -24.93
N ILE A 165 -34.72 47.06 -24.15
CA ILE A 165 -33.66 46.09 -24.39
C ILE A 165 -33.88 45.42 -25.76
N MET A 166 -35.08 44.94 -26.04
CA MET A 166 -35.39 44.26 -27.30
C MET A 166 -35.29 45.18 -28.53
N ASP A 167 -35.67 46.46 -28.40
CA ASP A 167 -35.43 47.45 -29.45
C ASP A 167 -33.94 47.60 -29.74
N LYS A 168 -33.10 47.64 -28.69
CA LYS A 168 -31.65 47.74 -28.84
C LYS A 168 -31.02 46.49 -29.44
N VAL A 169 -31.50 45.31 -29.09
CA VAL A 169 -31.08 44.04 -29.71
C VAL A 169 -31.31 44.09 -31.22
N TYR A 170 -32.51 44.46 -31.65
CA TYR A 170 -32.85 44.50 -33.08
C TYR A 170 -32.19 45.66 -33.84
N GLU A 171 -31.88 46.77 -33.17
CA GLU A 171 -30.99 47.81 -33.72
C GLU A 171 -29.63 47.20 -34.09
N LEU A 172 -28.99 46.48 -33.16
CA LEU A 172 -27.69 45.84 -33.39
C LEU A 172 -27.75 44.71 -34.43
N VAL A 173 -28.79 43.87 -34.39
CA VAL A 173 -28.98 42.77 -35.37
C VAL A 173 -29.15 43.32 -36.79
N SER A 174 -29.84 44.46 -36.96
CA SER A 174 -30.11 45.05 -38.28
C SER A 174 -28.86 45.60 -39.00
N VAL A 175 -27.83 45.96 -38.23
CA VAL A 175 -26.55 46.50 -38.73
C VAL A 175 -25.42 45.47 -38.73
N ASP A 176 -25.57 44.35 -38.02
CA ASP A 176 -24.58 43.28 -38.02
C ASP A 176 -24.61 42.50 -39.34
N VAL A 177 -23.56 42.69 -40.15
CA VAL A 177 -23.39 42.02 -41.46
C VAL A 177 -23.47 40.49 -41.34
N ARG A 178 -23.12 39.93 -40.17
CA ARG A 178 -23.14 38.48 -39.90
C ARG A 178 -24.56 37.93 -39.74
N LEU A 179 -25.49 38.75 -39.23
CA LEU A 179 -26.87 38.35 -38.94
C LEU A 179 -27.87 38.89 -39.96
N LYS A 180 -27.63 40.07 -40.53
CA LYS A 180 -28.56 40.79 -41.41
C LYS A 180 -29.07 39.95 -42.59
N MET A 181 -28.25 39.03 -43.11
CA MET A 181 -28.66 38.17 -44.22
C MET A 181 -29.66 37.09 -43.82
N ILE A 182 -29.62 36.60 -42.58
CA ILE A 182 -30.57 35.60 -42.06
C ILE A 182 -31.97 36.20 -41.93
N PHE A 183 -32.06 37.46 -41.50
CA PHE A 183 -33.34 38.15 -41.31
C PHE A 183 -33.85 38.85 -42.58
N LYS A 184 -33.17 38.70 -43.73
CA LYS A 184 -33.54 39.37 -44.97
C LYS A 184 -34.87 38.80 -45.51
N GLY A 185 -35.87 39.66 -45.70
CA GLY A 185 -37.19 39.27 -46.20
C GLY A 185 -38.19 38.87 -45.11
N TYR A 186 -37.79 38.90 -43.84
CA TYR A 186 -38.67 38.70 -42.70
C TYR A 186 -39.13 40.03 -42.10
N ASP A 187 -40.34 40.04 -41.53
CA ASP A 187 -40.85 41.18 -40.78
C ASP A 187 -40.20 41.22 -39.38
N LEU A 188 -39.19 42.07 -39.24
CA LEU A 188 -38.43 42.23 -38.00
C LEU A 188 -39.31 42.69 -36.83
N GLU A 189 -40.34 43.51 -37.06
CA GLU A 189 -41.24 43.96 -36.00
C GLU A 189 -42.12 42.81 -35.49
N LYS A 190 -42.57 41.94 -36.40
CA LYS A 190 -43.31 40.73 -36.03
C LYS A 190 -42.43 39.74 -35.24
N ILE A 191 -41.18 39.53 -35.66
CA ILE A 191 -40.24 38.63 -34.95
C ILE A 191 -39.88 39.22 -33.58
N LYS A 192 -39.55 40.52 -33.52
CA LYS A 192 -39.28 41.23 -32.26
C LYS A 192 -40.43 41.05 -31.28
N LYS A 193 -41.67 41.31 -31.70
CA LYS A 193 -42.86 41.13 -30.84
C LYS A 193 -43.03 39.70 -30.31
N ALA A 194 -42.82 38.69 -31.16
CA ALA A 194 -42.90 37.29 -30.77
C ALA A 194 -41.79 36.91 -29.76
N GLN A 195 -40.54 37.32 -30.02
CA GLN A 195 -39.42 37.07 -29.11
C GLN A 195 -39.54 37.84 -27.79
N THR A 196 -40.02 39.09 -27.80
CA THR A 196 -40.29 39.86 -26.58
C THR A 196 -41.30 39.14 -25.70
N SER A 197 -42.32 38.51 -26.28
CA SER A 197 -43.30 37.72 -25.52
C SER A 197 -42.69 36.43 -24.97
N PHE A 198 -41.95 35.68 -25.78
CA PHE A 198 -41.31 34.42 -25.38
C PHE A 198 -40.26 34.65 -24.26
N LEU A 199 -39.33 35.57 -24.49
CA LEU A 199 -38.29 35.89 -23.53
C LEU A 199 -38.86 36.58 -22.28
N GLY A 200 -39.96 37.32 -22.44
CA GLY A 200 -40.72 37.85 -21.33
C GLY A 200 -41.17 36.77 -20.36
N GLU A 201 -41.79 35.69 -20.84
CA GLU A 201 -42.14 34.54 -20.00
C GLU A 201 -40.89 33.82 -19.46
N ALA A 202 -39.91 33.54 -20.33
CA ALA A 202 -38.72 32.77 -19.96
C ALA A 202 -37.93 33.40 -18.79
N LEU A 203 -37.89 34.73 -18.74
CA LEU A 203 -37.18 35.53 -17.73
C LEU A 203 -38.06 35.90 -16.52
N GLY A 204 -39.26 35.31 -16.38
CA GLY A 204 -40.12 35.47 -15.19
C GLY A 204 -41.24 36.51 -15.30
N GLY A 205 -41.56 36.97 -16.51
CA GLY A 205 -42.65 37.89 -16.77
C GLY A 205 -44.04 37.27 -16.60
N PRO A 206 -45.08 38.09 -16.32
CA PRO A 206 -46.40 37.60 -15.95
C PRO A 206 -47.25 37.08 -17.11
N LYS A 207 -46.85 37.36 -18.36
CA LYS A 207 -47.59 36.95 -19.56
C LYS A 207 -47.03 35.64 -20.10
N LYS A 208 -47.88 34.64 -20.27
CA LYS A 208 -47.50 33.39 -20.94
C LYS A 208 -47.40 33.59 -22.45
N TYR A 209 -46.45 32.90 -23.06
CA TYR A 209 -46.26 32.81 -24.49
C TYR A 209 -47.22 31.77 -25.07
N GLU A 210 -48.00 32.17 -26.07
CA GLU A 210 -48.99 31.32 -26.74
C GLU A 210 -48.53 30.85 -28.13
N GLY A 211 -47.28 31.13 -28.51
CA GLY A 211 -46.73 30.76 -29.81
C GLY A 211 -46.17 29.33 -29.86
N SER A 212 -45.69 28.93 -31.03
CA SER A 212 -45.08 27.60 -31.26
C SER A 212 -43.74 27.47 -30.54
N ASP A 213 -43.36 26.23 -30.20
CA ASP A 213 -42.10 25.93 -29.53
C ASP A 213 -40.87 26.26 -30.41
N LEU A 214 -39.74 26.53 -29.76
CA LEU A 214 -38.51 26.96 -30.43
C LEU A 214 -38.02 25.97 -31.48
N ALA A 215 -38.12 24.66 -31.23
CA ALA A 215 -37.62 23.64 -32.17
C ALA A 215 -38.47 23.60 -33.44
N THR A 216 -39.78 23.77 -33.33
CA THR A 216 -40.68 23.86 -34.49
C THR A 216 -40.40 25.12 -35.32
N VAL A 217 -40.20 26.28 -34.69
CA VAL A 217 -40.01 27.55 -35.40
C VAL A 217 -38.66 27.63 -36.12
N HIS A 218 -37.61 27.00 -35.57
CA HIS A 218 -36.24 27.13 -36.10
C HIS A 218 -35.78 25.97 -37.00
N ARG A 219 -36.57 24.88 -37.13
CA ARG A 219 -36.21 23.63 -37.82
C ARG A 219 -35.61 23.82 -39.22
N ASP A 220 -36.24 24.65 -40.04
CA ASP A 220 -35.90 24.78 -41.46
C ASP A 220 -35.07 26.04 -41.78
N LEU A 221 -34.57 26.73 -40.74
CA LEU A 221 -33.83 27.99 -40.89
C LEU A 221 -32.32 27.79 -41.13
N GLY A 222 -31.81 26.56 -41.05
CA GLY A 222 -30.40 26.25 -41.29
C GLY A 222 -29.44 26.94 -40.32
N LEU A 223 -29.90 27.22 -39.09
CA LEU A 223 -29.08 27.89 -38.07
C LEU A 223 -27.94 26.98 -37.62
N ASN A 224 -26.80 27.61 -37.30
CA ASN A 224 -25.62 26.93 -36.75
C ASN A 224 -25.07 27.74 -35.56
N ASP A 225 -24.07 27.17 -34.88
CA ASP A 225 -23.47 27.78 -33.67
C ASP A 225 -22.99 29.21 -33.93
N TYR A 226 -22.34 29.45 -35.08
CA TYR A 226 -21.82 30.77 -35.44
C TYR A 226 -22.90 31.86 -35.47
N ILE A 227 -24.06 31.55 -36.05
CA ILE A 227 -25.18 32.50 -36.13
C ILE A 227 -25.76 32.77 -34.74
N LEU A 228 -25.96 31.72 -33.93
CA LEU A 228 -26.49 31.88 -32.57
C LEU A 228 -25.53 32.66 -31.68
N ASP A 229 -24.22 32.36 -31.73
CA ASP A 229 -23.21 33.09 -30.95
C ASP A 229 -23.15 34.57 -31.34
N CYS A 230 -23.25 34.88 -32.65
CA CYS A 230 -23.32 36.26 -33.10
C CYS A 230 -24.56 36.99 -32.55
N PHE A 231 -25.70 36.31 -32.47
CA PHE A 231 -26.92 36.85 -31.87
C PHE A 231 -26.74 37.09 -30.36
N LEU A 232 -26.27 36.09 -29.61
CA LEU A 232 -26.00 36.19 -28.18
C LEU A 232 -25.02 37.32 -27.85
N MET A 233 -23.94 37.48 -28.62
CA MET A 233 -23.00 38.58 -28.47
C MET A 233 -23.65 39.97 -28.69
N ASN A 234 -24.60 40.09 -29.61
CA ASN A 234 -25.32 41.35 -29.80
C ASN A 234 -26.38 41.57 -28.72
N PHE A 235 -26.96 40.50 -28.20
CA PHE A 235 -27.87 40.55 -27.06
C PHE A 235 -27.17 41.07 -25.80
N GLU A 236 -26.00 40.51 -25.49
CA GLU A 236 -25.16 40.95 -24.38
C GLU A 236 -24.74 42.43 -24.53
N LYS A 237 -24.36 42.86 -25.75
CA LYS A 237 -24.07 44.28 -26.02
C LYS A 237 -25.29 45.18 -25.81
N ALA A 238 -26.47 44.74 -26.22
CA ALA A 238 -27.70 45.50 -26.04
C ALA A 238 -27.98 45.71 -24.54
N LEU A 239 -27.94 44.65 -23.75
CA LEU A 239 -28.11 44.70 -22.30
C LEU A 239 -27.13 45.69 -21.64
N ASN A 240 -25.85 45.57 -21.96
CA ASN A 240 -24.81 46.48 -21.46
C ASN A 240 -25.07 47.94 -21.85
N SER A 241 -25.52 48.20 -23.08
CA SER A 241 -25.77 49.57 -23.56
C SER A 241 -27.00 50.23 -22.94
N VAL A 242 -27.94 49.44 -22.40
CA VAL A 242 -29.12 49.93 -21.68
C VAL A 242 -28.83 50.09 -20.17
N GLY A 243 -27.62 49.73 -19.71
CA GLY A 243 -27.18 49.90 -18.32
C GLY A 243 -27.70 48.82 -17.37
N VAL A 244 -28.06 47.64 -17.90
CA VAL A 244 -28.37 46.47 -17.08
C VAL A 244 -27.12 46.07 -16.30
N ASN A 245 -27.27 45.79 -15.00
CA ASN A 245 -26.14 45.37 -14.17
C ASN A 245 -25.61 44.01 -14.62
N GLU A 246 -24.31 43.79 -14.39
CA GLU A 246 -23.58 42.62 -14.89
C GLU A 246 -24.20 41.28 -14.45
N GLU A 247 -24.66 41.19 -13.20
CA GLU A 247 -25.34 40.01 -12.66
C GLU A 247 -26.64 39.68 -13.43
N SER A 248 -27.43 40.70 -13.77
CA SER A 248 -28.67 40.52 -14.54
C SER A 248 -28.36 40.23 -16.02
N VAL A 249 -27.24 40.72 -16.55
CA VAL A 249 -26.76 40.34 -17.89
C VAL A 249 -26.49 38.84 -17.92
N ASP A 250 -25.75 38.31 -16.95
CA ASP A 250 -25.47 36.87 -16.83
C ASP A 250 -26.75 36.04 -16.64
N GLU A 251 -27.66 36.50 -15.75
CA GLU A 251 -29.10 36.24 -15.68
C GLU A 251 -29.72 35.80 -17.02
N VAL A 252 -29.71 36.78 -17.91
CA VAL A 252 -30.35 36.68 -19.21
C VAL A 252 -29.56 35.79 -20.15
N MET A 253 -28.23 35.91 -20.17
CA MET A 253 -27.37 35.13 -21.07
C MET A 253 -27.46 33.62 -20.78
N VAL A 254 -27.55 33.20 -19.51
CA VAL A 254 -27.78 31.79 -19.14
C VAL A 254 -29.12 31.28 -19.64
N THR A 255 -30.17 32.07 -19.41
CA THR A 255 -31.51 31.69 -19.84
C THR A 255 -31.56 31.50 -21.35
N LEU A 256 -30.93 32.41 -22.09
CA LEU A 256 -30.82 32.33 -23.56
C LEU A 256 -29.98 31.13 -24.03
N GLU A 257 -28.84 30.87 -23.38
CA GLU A 257 -27.97 29.73 -23.70
C GLU A 257 -28.68 28.39 -23.47
N GLY A 258 -29.55 28.29 -22.46
CA GLY A 258 -30.39 27.13 -22.19
C GLY A 258 -31.34 26.74 -23.33
N PHE A 259 -31.62 27.65 -24.27
CA PHE A 259 -32.45 27.40 -25.44
C PHE A 259 -31.65 26.95 -26.68
N ARG A 260 -30.32 26.89 -26.63
CA ARG A 260 -29.47 26.54 -27.77
C ARG A 260 -29.87 25.21 -28.43
N SER A 261 -30.11 24.16 -27.63
CA SER A 261 -30.49 22.86 -28.17
C SER A 261 -31.78 22.93 -28.99
N ASP A 262 -32.75 23.71 -28.52
CA ASP A 262 -34.07 23.78 -29.14
C ASP A 262 -34.01 24.66 -30.39
N ILE A 263 -33.26 25.75 -30.36
CA ILE A 263 -33.04 26.64 -31.51
C ILE A 263 -32.26 25.94 -32.62
N LEU A 264 -31.27 25.10 -32.28
CA LEU A 264 -30.45 24.36 -33.23
C LEU A 264 -31.00 22.97 -33.56
N ALA A 265 -32.17 22.59 -33.01
CA ALA A 265 -32.80 21.27 -33.15
C ALA A 265 -31.87 20.08 -32.81
N ARG A 266 -31.08 20.19 -31.72
CA ARG A 266 -30.16 19.16 -31.23
C ARG A 266 -30.75 18.40 -30.03
N GLU A 267 -30.54 17.08 -29.96
CA GLU A 267 -30.96 16.28 -28.79
C GLU A 267 -30.16 16.65 -27.52
N ARG A 268 -30.84 16.79 -26.37
CA ARG A 268 -30.28 17.27 -25.08
C ARG A 268 -29.39 16.26 -24.30
N GLY A 269 -28.89 15.19 -24.91
CA GLY A 269 -28.05 14.18 -24.23
C GLY A 269 -26.54 14.44 -24.36
N ILE A 270 -25.69 13.65 -23.68
CA ILE A 270 -24.25 13.51 -24.00
C ILE A 270 -24.10 12.72 -25.32
N SER A 271 -24.79 13.18 -26.37
CA SER A 271 -24.85 12.57 -27.70
C SER A 271 -24.14 13.44 -28.75
N ALA A 272 -23.34 14.42 -28.33
CA ALA A 272 -22.56 15.23 -29.24
C ALA A 272 -21.34 14.43 -29.72
N ALA A 273 -21.53 13.78 -30.89
CA ALA A 273 -20.58 12.95 -31.63
C ALA A 273 -20.14 11.67 -30.90
N GLN A 274 -20.93 10.59 -31.03
CA GLN A 274 -20.40 9.24 -30.84
C GLN A 274 -19.10 9.14 -31.65
N LYS A 275 -18.00 8.75 -30.99
CA LYS A 275 -16.73 8.58 -31.68
C LYS A 275 -16.83 7.34 -32.55
N ILE A 276 -16.96 7.57 -33.86
CA ILE A 276 -17.00 6.52 -34.86
C ILE A 276 -15.61 6.45 -35.50
N VAL A 277 -14.99 5.28 -35.41
CA VAL A 277 -13.70 4.99 -36.05
C VAL A 277 -13.93 3.82 -36.98
N ASP A 278 -13.59 4.00 -38.25
CA ASP A 278 -13.82 3.01 -39.32
C ASP A 278 -15.26 2.52 -39.42
N GLY A 279 -16.23 3.41 -39.21
CA GLY A 279 -17.65 3.09 -39.29
C GLY A 279 -18.22 2.31 -38.11
N ARG A 280 -17.42 2.04 -37.07
CA ARG A 280 -17.85 1.35 -35.84
C ARG A 280 -17.80 2.28 -34.63
N THR A 281 -18.74 2.07 -33.71
CA THR A 281 -18.77 2.70 -32.40
C THR A 281 -17.70 2.13 -31.46
N ILE A 282 -17.41 2.81 -30.35
CA ILE A 282 -16.50 2.27 -29.33
C ILE A 282 -17.09 0.97 -28.74
N LEU A 283 -18.40 0.88 -28.54
CA LEU A 283 -19.04 -0.29 -27.95
C LEU A 283 -18.84 -1.54 -28.83
N GLU A 284 -18.95 -1.39 -30.15
CA GLU A 284 -18.69 -2.47 -31.11
C GLU A 284 -17.21 -2.86 -31.15
N ARG A 285 -16.28 -1.90 -30.96
CA ARG A 285 -14.84 -2.16 -30.94
C ARG A 285 -14.36 -2.82 -29.65
N VAL A 286 -14.98 -2.48 -28.52
CA VAL A 286 -14.71 -3.09 -27.20
C VAL A 286 -15.25 -4.51 -27.09
N GLY A 287 -16.21 -4.90 -27.95
CA GLY A 287 -16.81 -6.24 -27.93
C GLY A 287 -18.13 -6.32 -27.16
N GLY A 288 -18.80 -5.19 -26.94
CA GLY A 288 -20.11 -5.11 -26.31
C GLY A 288 -20.09 -4.93 -24.79
N GLN A 289 -21.27 -5.02 -24.18
CA GLN A 289 -21.49 -4.66 -22.76
C GLN A 289 -20.69 -5.54 -21.78
N MET A 290 -20.52 -6.83 -22.05
CA MET A 290 -19.81 -7.74 -21.12
C MET A 290 -18.36 -7.32 -20.87
N VAL A 291 -17.68 -6.80 -21.90
CA VAL A 291 -16.30 -6.32 -21.76
C VAL A 291 -16.28 -4.99 -20.98
N VAL A 292 -17.29 -4.13 -21.18
CA VAL A 292 -17.45 -2.92 -20.37
C VAL A 292 -17.65 -3.25 -18.88
N GLU A 293 -18.44 -4.28 -18.56
CA GLU A 293 -18.58 -4.77 -17.18
C GLU A 293 -17.25 -5.23 -16.59
N SER A 294 -16.44 -5.99 -17.35
CA SER A 294 -15.11 -6.43 -16.94
C SER A 294 -14.13 -5.25 -16.71
N ILE A 295 -14.15 -4.26 -17.60
CA ILE A 295 -13.36 -3.03 -17.45
C ILE A 295 -13.77 -2.28 -16.19
N VAL A 296 -15.08 -2.14 -15.93
CA VAL A 296 -15.57 -1.46 -14.71
C VAL A 296 -15.17 -2.22 -13.46
N GLU A 297 -15.30 -3.55 -13.44
CA GLU A 297 -14.90 -4.37 -12.29
C GLU A 297 -13.41 -4.22 -11.98
N THR A 298 -12.58 -4.28 -13.03
CA THR A 298 -11.15 -4.08 -12.93
C THR A 298 -10.86 -2.66 -12.42
N MET A 299 -11.45 -1.63 -13.03
CA MET A 299 -11.30 -0.22 -12.66
C MET A 299 -11.64 0.01 -11.18
N PHE A 300 -12.76 -0.51 -10.69
CA PHE A 300 -13.17 -0.37 -9.29
C PHE A 300 -12.24 -1.11 -8.33
N SER A 301 -11.66 -2.25 -8.73
CA SER A 301 -10.66 -2.95 -7.93
C SER A 301 -9.40 -2.10 -7.67
N GLY A 302 -9.01 -1.27 -8.65
CA GLY A 302 -7.95 -0.27 -8.52
C GLY A 302 -8.39 0.93 -7.68
N ILE A 303 -9.55 1.53 -7.98
CA ILE A 303 -10.09 2.71 -7.29
C ILE A 303 -10.23 2.47 -5.78
N LEU A 304 -10.72 1.30 -5.38
CA LEU A 304 -10.91 0.95 -3.96
C LEU A 304 -9.59 0.77 -3.19
N ARG A 305 -8.45 0.83 -3.88
CA ARG A 305 -7.10 0.75 -3.30
C ARG A 305 -6.25 1.97 -3.63
N ASP A 306 -6.78 2.92 -4.41
CA ASP A 306 -6.08 4.14 -4.81
C ASP A 306 -6.35 5.26 -3.80
N PRO A 307 -5.37 5.61 -2.93
CA PRO A 307 -5.56 6.61 -1.88
C PRO A 307 -5.81 8.02 -2.43
N ARG A 308 -5.67 8.25 -3.75
CA ARG A 308 -5.93 9.55 -4.38
C ARG A 308 -7.41 9.81 -4.60
N VAL A 309 -8.24 8.76 -4.63
CA VAL A 309 -9.68 8.84 -4.90
C VAL A 309 -10.54 8.04 -3.93
N LEU A 310 -9.93 7.21 -3.08
CA LEU A 310 -10.59 6.33 -2.11
C LEU A 310 -11.65 7.03 -1.25
N PHE A 311 -11.45 8.31 -0.93
CA PHE A 311 -12.39 9.11 -0.17
C PHE A 311 -13.82 9.05 -0.74
N PHE A 312 -13.95 9.19 -2.07
CA PHE A 312 -15.26 9.18 -2.75
C PHE A 312 -15.95 7.80 -2.78
N PHE A 313 -15.19 6.75 -2.48
CA PHE A 313 -15.63 5.35 -2.55
C PHE A 313 -15.64 4.63 -1.20
N SER A 314 -15.36 5.36 -0.11
CA SER A 314 -15.34 4.83 1.27
C SER A 314 -16.78 4.67 1.79
N MET A 315 -17.49 3.66 1.29
CA MET A 315 -18.89 3.39 1.61
C MET A 315 -19.19 1.89 1.71
N GLU A 316 -20.40 1.54 2.15
CA GLU A 316 -20.84 0.14 2.23
C GLU A 316 -20.69 -0.59 0.88
N ALA A 317 -20.25 -1.85 0.91
CA ALA A 317 -20.01 -2.65 -0.29
C ALA A 317 -21.22 -2.71 -1.25
N ALA A 318 -22.45 -2.76 -0.72
CA ALA A 318 -23.66 -2.74 -1.53
C ALA A 318 -23.86 -1.44 -2.33
N ARG A 319 -23.41 -0.30 -1.79
CA ARG A 319 -23.47 0.99 -2.49
C ARG A 319 -22.41 1.08 -3.58
N VAL A 320 -21.21 0.54 -3.32
CA VAL A 320 -20.15 0.42 -4.33
C VAL A 320 -20.64 -0.41 -5.52
N GLU A 321 -21.33 -1.52 -5.27
CA GLU A 321 -21.87 -2.35 -6.35
C GLU A 321 -22.90 -1.61 -7.21
N LYS A 322 -23.79 -0.84 -6.57
CA LYS A 322 -24.74 0.03 -7.29
C LYS A 322 -24.03 1.10 -8.13
N LEU A 323 -22.91 1.65 -7.64
CA LEU A 323 -22.10 2.61 -8.41
C LEU A 323 -21.45 1.95 -9.63
N LYS A 324 -20.97 0.71 -9.52
CA LYS A 324 -20.45 -0.05 -10.66
C LYS A 324 -21.54 -0.25 -11.72
N GLU A 325 -22.74 -0.66 -11.33
CA GLU A 325 -23.88 -0.80 -12.26
C GLU A 325 -24.18 0.52 -12.98
N MET A 326 -24.23 1.64 -12.25
CA MET A 326 -24.43 2.96 -12.84
C MET A 326 -23.29 3.36 -13.80
N MET A 327 -22.04 3.00 -13.47
CA MET A 327 -20.88 3.26 -14.31
C MET A 327 -20.92 2.45 -15.60
N VAL A 328 -21.30 1.16 -15.55
CA VAL A 328 -21.49 0.33 -16.75
C VAL A 328 -22.52 0.96 -17.68
N MET A 329 -23.67 1.36 -17.13
CA MET A 329 -24.76 1.96 -17.90
C MET A 329 -24.35 3.28 -18.55
N PHE A 330 -23.60 4.10 -17.80
CA PHE A 330 -23.01 5.34 -18.30
C PHE A 330 -22.02 5.11 -19.44
N LEU A 331 -21.07 4.18 -19.28
CA LEU A 331 -20.06 3.86 -20.29
C LEU A 331 -20.68 3.23 -21.55
N VAL A 332 -21.62 2.30 -21.40
CA VAL A 332 -22.35 1.71 -22.53
C VAL A 332 -23.05 2.79 -23.36
N GLY A 333 -23.73 3.75 -22.70
CA GLY A 333 -24.36 4.86 -23.39
C GLY A 333 -23.37 5.77 -24.11
N LEU A 334 -22.27 6.12 -23.46
CA LEU A 334 -21.20 6.91 -24.08
C LEU A 334 -20.53 6.22 -25.27
N PHE A 335 -20.40 4.90 -25.23
CA PHE A 335 -19.71 4.11 -26.25
C PHE A 335 -20.58 3.79 -27.46
N GLY A 336 -21.86 4.18 -27.47
CA GLY A 336 -22.76 4.00 -28.60
C GLY A 336 -23.95 3.05 -28.37
N GLY A 337 -24.19 2.65 -27.13
CA GLY A 337 -25.34 1.83 -26.75
C GLY A 337 -26.67 2.58 -26.85
N PRO A 338 -27.81 1.86 -26.78
CA PRO A 338 -29.15 2.44 -26.91
C PRO A 338 -29.52 3.36 -25.75
N GLN A 339 -28.81 3.26 -24.63
CA GLN A 339 -29.10 4.04 -23.43
C GLN A 339 -28.47 5.42 -23.52
N LYS A 340 -29.29 6.47 -23.38
CA LYS A 340 -28.81 7.85 -23.33
C LYS A 340 -28.66 8.28 -21.87
N TYR A 341 -27.50 8.80 -21.53
CA TYR A 341 -27.27 9.40 -20.21
C TYR A 341 -27.52 10.91 -20.27
N ASP A 342 -28.33 11.42 -19.33
CA ASP A 342 -28.62 12.85 -19.21
C ASP A 342 -27.52 13.58 -18.42
N ALA A 343 -26.83 14.50 -19.08
CA ALA A 343 -25.79 15.34 -18.47
C ALA A 343 -26.30 16.15 -17.28
N SER A 344 -27.60 16.48 -17.25
CA SER A 344 -28.21 17.26 -16.18
C SER A 344 -28.18 16.51 -14.83
N THR A 345 -28.21 15.18 -14.87
CA THR A 345 -28.18 14.32 -13.67
C THR A 345 -26.77 14.24 -13.09
N ILE A 346 -25.73 14.09 -13.92
CA ILE A 346 -24.33 14.07 -13.48
C ILE A 346 -24.01 15.35 -12.71
N ARG A 347 -24.35 16.50 -13.28
CA ARG A 347 -24.07 17.81 -12.69
C ARG A 347 -24.66 17.92 -11.29
N LYS A 348 -25.95 17.62 -11.12
CA LYS A 348 -26.63 17.74 -9.83
C LYS A 348 -26.02 16.84 -8.75
N VAL A 349 -25.67 15.61 -9.09
CA VAL A 349 -25.13 14.64 -8.13
C VAL A 349 -23.69 14.98 -7.72
N HIS A 350 -22.86 15.45 -8.65
CA HIS A 350 -21.45 15.69 -8.40
C HIS A 350 -21.14 17.11 -7.89
N TYR A 351 -22.06 18.08 -8.11
CA TYR A 351 -21.89 19.46 -7.65
C TYR A 351 -21.44 19.60 -6.18
N PRO A 352 -22.03 18.91 -5.20
CA PRO A 352 -21.62 19.05 -3.79
C PRO A 352 -20.29 18.35 -3.47
N LEU A 353 -19.83 17.38 -4.28
CA LEU A 353 -18.75 16.46 -3.93
C LEU A 353 -17.32 17.05 -4.01
N ASN A 354 -17.18 18.31 -4.44
CA ASN A 354 -15.89 19.01 -4.56
C ASN A 354 -14.83 18.23 -5.36
N ILE A 355 -15.25 17.56 -6.43
CA ILE A 355 -14.36 16.76 -7.27
C ILE A 355 -13.51 17.72 -8.13
N THR A 356 -12.19 17.56 -8.06
CA THR A 356 -11.20 18.37 -8.77
C THR A 356 -10.78 17.69 -10.08
N ASP A 357 -10.07 18.42 -10.94
CA ASP A 357 -9.47 17.84 -12.14
C ASP A 357 -8.47 16.71 -11.83
N PHE A 358 -7.76 16.82 -10.71
CA PHE A 358 -6.85 15.80 -10.24
C PHE A 358 -7.58 14.47 -9.92
N HIS A 359 -8.72 14.54 -9.25
CA HIS A 359 -9.53 13.35 -8.96
C HIS A 359 -10.04 12.68 -10.24
N VAL A 360 -10.48 13.47 -11.23
CA VAL A 360 -10.90 12.93 -12.52
C VAL A 360 -9.72 12.28 -13.25
N ASP A 361 -8.53 12.88 -13.22
CA ASP A 361 -7.32 12.30 -13.81
C ASP A 361 -6.98 10.93 -13.18
N CYS A 362 -7.07 10.81 -11.86
CA CYS A 362 -6.84 9.55 -11.16
C CYS A 362 -7.86 8.46 -11.56
N ILE A 363 -9.15 8.83 -11.73
CA ILE A 363 -10.17 7.89 -12.22
C ILE A 363 -9.88 7.46 -13.67
N LEU A 364 -9.49 8.39 -14.54
CA LEU A 364 -9.13 8.07 -15.94
C LEU A 364 -7.86 7.21 -16.03
N GLU A 365 -6.91 7.38 -15.12
CA GLU A 365 -5.73 6.51 -15.02
C GLU A 365 -6.14 5.07 -14.65
N ASN A 366 -6.99 4.91 -13.63
CA ASN A 366 -7.55 3.59 -13.26
C ASN A 366 -8.35 2.96 -14.42
N LEU A 367 -9.08 3.76 -15.20
CA LEU A 367 -9.79 3.29 -16.39
C LEU A 367 -8.82 2.83 -17.49
N THR A 368 -7.75 3.59 -17.72
CA THR A 368 -6.75 3.28 -18.74
C THR A 368 -6.05 1.96 -18.42
N VAL A 369 -5.57 1.80 -17.18
CA VAL A 369 -4.95 0.55 -16.74
C VAL A 369 -5.94 -0.60 -16.76
N ALA A 370 -7.21 -0.36 -16.42
CA ALA A 370 -8.25 -1.38 -16.55
C ALA A 370 -8.45 -1.85 -18.00
N CYS A 371 -8.41 -0.94 -18.98
CA CYS A 371 -8.46 -1.30 -20.39
C CYS A 371 -7.25 -2.16 -20.79
N GLU A 372 -6.04 -1.78 -20.36
CA GLU A 372 -4.81 -2.53 -20.63
C GLU A 372 -4.84 -3.95 -20.04
N LEU A 373 -5.29 -4.10 -18.79
CA LEU A 373 -5.40 -5.40 -18.11
C LEU A 373 -6.52 -6.30 -18.67
N ASN A 374 -7.43 -5.73 -19.47
CA ASN A 374 -8.45 -6.46 -20.22
C ASN A 374 -8.05 -6.70 -21.69
N ASP A 375 -6.76 -6.54 -22.02
CA ASP A 375 -6.19 -6.77 -23.35
C ASP A 375 -6.78 -5.89 -24.47
N LEU A 376 -7.26 -4.69 -24.14
CA LEU A 376 -7.67 -3.72 -25.16
C LEU A 376 -6.46 -3.08 -25.83
N ASP A 377 -6.56 -2.80 -27.14
CA ASP A 377 -5.50 -2.10 -27.86
C ASP A 377 -5.33 -0.67 -27.35
N ALA A 378 -4.09 -0.17 -27.35
CA ALA A 378 -3.77 1.15 -26.81
C ALA A 378 -4.54 2.30 -27.51
N SER A 379 -4.84 2.15 -28.81
CA SER A 379 -5.62 3.16 -29.54
C SER A 379 -7.08 3.19 -29.08
N LEU A 380 -7.66 2.03 -28.78
CA LEU A 380 -9.02 1.91 -28.25
C LEU A 380 -9.10 2.40 -26.80
N ALA A 381 -8.10 2.10 -25.97
CA ALA A 381 -8.00 2.64 -24.61
C ALA A 381 -7.93 4.18 -24.63
N ASP A 382 -7.11 4.75 -25.53
CA ASP A 382 -7.05 6.20 -25.75
C ASP A 382 -8.41 6.77 -26.19
N ASP A 383 -9.12 6.08 -27.10
CA ASP A 383 -10.44 6.49 -27.56
C ASP A 383 -11.50 6.47 -26.43
N ILE A 384 -11.45 5.45 -25.57
CA ILE A 384 -12.30 5.32 -24.37
C ILE A 384 -12.04 6.48 -23.42
N THR A 385 -10.78 6.70 -23.03
CA THR A 385 -10.39 7.77 -22.11
C THR A 385 -10.75 9.15 -22.66
N GLU A 386 -10.58 9.37 -23.97
CA GLU A 386 -11.01 10.60 -24.64
C GLU A 386 -12.52 10.82 -24.50
N VAL A 387 -13.34 9.81 -24.79
CA VAL A 387 -14.81 9.94 -24.71
C VAL A 387 -15.29 10.14 -23.27
N VAL A 388 -14.74 9.40 -22.31
CA VAL A 388 -15.10 9.55 -20.88
C VAL A 388 -14.69 10.92 -20.35
N SER A 389 -13.56 11.47 -20.81
CA SER A 389 -13.09 12.80 -20.39
C SER A 389 -14.06 13.93 -20.74
N ARG A 390 -14.99 13.73 -21.69
CA ARG A 390 -16.03 14.73 -22.04
C ARG A 390 -17.02 14.98 -20.91
N ALA A 391 -17.14 14.06 -19.96
CA ALA A 391 -17.97 14.25 -18.77
C ALA A 391 -17.29 15.13 -17.70
N ARG A 392 -15.97 15.37 -17.81
CA ARG A 392 -15.17 16.13 -16.83
C ARG A 392 -15.81 17.46 -16.43
N PRO A 393 -16.26 18.34 -17.35
CA PRO A 393 -16.83 19.62 -16.93
C PRO A 393 -18.10 19.46 -16.09
N SER A 394 -18.90 18.42 -16.36
CA SER A 394 -20.11 18.16 -15.58
C SER A 394 -19.81 17.60 -14.19
N VAL A 395 -18.66 16.95 -14.00
CA VAL A 395 -18.20 16.39 -12.73
C VAL A 395 -17.48 17.43 -11.86
N THR A 396 -16.63 18.27 -12.47
CA THR A 396 -15.80 19.26 -11.74
C THR A 396 -16.47 20.63 -11.56
N MET A 397 -17.66 20.84 -12.15
CA MET A 397 -18.38 22.12 -12.13
C MET A 397 -18.55 22.68 -10.72
N GLY A 398 -18.96 21.84 -9.76
CA GLY A 398 -19.25 22.28 -8.40
C GLY A 398 -18.03 22.83 -7.67
N CYS A 399 -16.86 22.22 -7.86
CA CYS A 399 -15.60 22.73 -7.32
C CYS A 399 -15.23 24.05 -8.02
N THR A 400 -15.25 24.07 -9.36
CA THR A 400 -14.86 25.24 -10.18
C THR A 400 -15.68 26.49 -9.84
N VAL A 401 -16.99 26.34 -9.71
CA VAL A 401 -17.92 27.44 -9.43
C VAL A 401 -17.70 27.98 -8.02
N ARG A 402 -17.65 27.10 -7.02
CA ARG A 402 -17.45 27.49 -5.62
C ARG A 402 -16.09 28.15 -5.41
N LEU A 403 -15.03 27.60 -6.02
CA LEU A 403 -13.68 28.16 -5.99
C LEU A 403 -13.66 29.63 -6.47
N GLU A 404 -14.32 29.92 -7.60
CA GLU A 404 -14.30 31.26 -8.15
C GLU A 404 -15.16 32.26 -7.39
N LEU A 405 -16.33 31.82 -6.92
CA LEU A 405 -17.20 32.68 -6.13
C LEU A 405 -16.51 33.14 -4.85
N ALA A 406 -15.83 32.22 -4.17
CA ALA A 406 -15.06 32.52 -2.99
C ALA A 406 -13.88 33.44 -3.26
N ARG A 407 -13.14 33.21 -4.35
CA ARG A 407 -12.04 34.09 -4.77
C ARG A 407 -12.52 35.52 -5.03
N LYS A 408 -13.63 35.69 -5.76
CA LYS A 408 -14.19 37.02 -6.02
C LYS A 408 -14.65 37.74 -4.76
N ARG A 409 -15.28 37.02 -3.83
CA ARG A 409 -15.77 37.60 -2.58
C ARG A 409 -14.62 37.97 -1.64
N THR A 410 -13.57 37.16 -1.57
CA THR A 410 -12.35 37.50 -0.82
C THR A 410 -11.59 38.67 -1.43
N GLU A 411 -11.58 38.83 -2.77
CA GLU A 411 -10.98 39.98 -3.46
C GLU A 411 -11.82 41.28 -3.34
N SER A 412 -13.14 41.18 -3.16
CA SER A 412 -14.07 42.33 -3.11
C SER A 412 -14.59 42.71 -1.71
N ALA A 413 -14.42 41.86 -0.71
CA ALA A 413 -14.85 42.14 0.65
C ALA A 413 -13.89 43.12 1.35
N GLY A 414 -14.41 44.30 1.69
CA GLY A 414 -13.80 45.19 2.68
C GLY A 414 -13.86 44.59 4.10
N THR A 415 -14.02 45.42 5.14
CA THR A 415 -13.99 45.03 6.56
C THR A 415 -15.10 44.08 7.06
N GLN A 416 -15.86 43.43 6.17
CA GLN A 416 -16.87 42.39 6.45
C GLN A 416 -16.43 40.98 5.97
N GLY A 417 -15.13 40.70 5.95
CA GLY A 417 -14.59 39.41 5.49
C GLY A 417 -15.00 38.18 6.33
N LEU A 418 -14.68 36.98 5.84
CA LEU A 418 -14.97 35.67 6.46
C LEU A 418 -14.59 35.61 7.95
N TRP A 419 -13.45 36.22 8.29
CA TRP A 419 -12.99 36.38 9.67
C TRP A 419 -14.02 37.06 10.60
N SER A 420 -14.71 38.10 10.13
CA SER A 420 -15.73 38.81 10.93
C SER A 420 -17.00 37.96 11.07
N GLN A 421 -17.40 37.26 10.01
CA GLN A 421 -18.57 36.37 10.02
C GLN A 421 -18.39 35.15 10.94
N LEU A 422 -17.15 34.65 11.05
CA LEU A 422 -16.77 33.59 11.98
C LEU A 422 -16.87 34.01 13.46
N GLY A 423 -17.19 35.26 13.79
CA GLY A 423 -17.21 35.75 15.17
C GLY A 423 -15.82 36.18 15.67
N GLU A 424 -14.94 36.60 14.75
CA GLU A 424 -13.58 37.05 15.00
C GLU A 424 -12.76 36.01 15.80
N SER A 425 -11.95 36.44 16.78
CA SER A 425 -11.03 35.54 17.48
C SER A 425 -11.75 34.46 18.27
N LYS A 426 -12.83 34.81 18.98
CA LYS A 426 -13.56 33.84 19.80
C LYS A 426 -14.22 32.75 18.96
N GLY A 427 -14.79 33.12 17.81
CA GLY A 427 -15.48 32.15 16.99
C GLY A 427 -14.53 31.32 16.12
N LEU A 428 -13.40 31.87 15.64
CA LEU A 428 -12.36 31.05 15.01
C LEU A 428 -11.72 30.07 16.00
N GLU A 429 -11.40 30.51 17.23
CA GLU A 429 -10.90 29.62 18.29
C GLU A 429 -11.89 28.50 18.57
N ALA A 430 -13.18 28.82 18.71
CA ALA A 430 -14.23 27.82 18.93
C ALA A 430 -14.43 26.87 17.74
N PHE A 431 -14.17 27.32 16.51
CA PHE A 431 -14.14 26.45 15.33
C PHE A 431 -12.93 25.51 15.38
N VAL A 432 -11.73 26.04 15.60
CA VAL A 432 -10.49 25.26 15.64
C VAL A 432 -10.53 24.23 16.76
N ASP A 433 -11.06 24.57 17.94
CA ASP A 433 -11.23 23.60 19.02
C ASP A 433 -12.10 22.42 18.60
N ARG A 434 -13.29 22.69 18.04
CA ARG A 434 -14.20 21.64 17.55
C ARG A 434 -13.63 20.82 16.39
N LEU A 435 -12.90 21.48 15.50
CA LEU A 435 -12.21 20.81 14.41
C LEU A 435 -11.17 19.83 14.96
N TYR A 436 -10.37 20.23 15.92
CA TYR A 436 -9.39 19.33 16.54
C TYR A 436 -10.03 18.20 17.35
N ASP A 437 -11.13 18.46 18.07
CA ASP A 437 -11.90 17.40 18.73
C ASP A 437 -12.39 16.36 17.71
N SER A 438 -12.87 16.82 16.55
CA SER A 438 -13.29 15.98 15.44
C SER A 438 -12.14 15.22 14.79
N LEU A 439 -10.99 15.88 14.59
CA LEU A 439 -9.78 15.26 14.04
C LEU A 439 -9.23 14.17 14.97
N GLN A 440 -9.34 14.35 16.29
CA GLN A 440 -8.93 13.35 17.27
C GLN A 440 -9.89 12.16 17.38
N ALA A 441 -11.18 12.39 17.11
CA ALA A 441 -12.18 11.33 17.07
C ALA A 441 -12.16 10.51 15.77
N ASP A 442 -11.60 11.05 14.69
CA ASP A 442 -11.61 10.41 13.37
C ASP A 442 -10.41 9.48 13.16
N GLU A 443 -10.64 8.17 13.12
CA GLU A 443 -9.62 7.12 12.88
C GLU A 443 -8.76 7.37 11.64
N ARG A 444 -9.30 8.03 10.60
CA ARG A 444 -8.62 8.30 9.33
C ARG A 444 -7.49 9.31 9.47
N VAL A 445 -7.55 10.22 10.44
CA VAL A 445 -6.62 11.36 10.53
C VAL A 445 -6.06 11.59 11.94
N LYS A 446 -6.65 11.00 12.99
CA LYS A 446 -6.21 11.19 14.38
C LYS A 446 -4.73 10.87 14.61
N HIS A 447 -4.18 9.92 13.85
CA HIS A 447 -2.80 9.47 13.98
C HIS A 447 -1.79 10.57 13.62
N PHE A 448 -2.13 11.53 12.75
CA PHE A 448 -1.27 12.69 12.46
C PHE A 448 -1.10 13.64 13.65
N PHE A 449 -1.99 13.54 14.65
CA PHE A 449 -2.02 14.42 15.81
C PHE A 449 -1.59 13.71 17.10
N ALA A 450 -1.23 12.42 17.05
CA ALA A 450 -0.77 11.65 18.20
C ALA A 450 0.57 12.20 18.74
N GLY A 451 0.66 12.39 20.07
CA GLY A 451 1.87 12.92 20.73
C GLY A 451 2.16 14.40 20.45
N SER A 452 1.31 15.10 19.69
CA SER A 452 1.49 16.52 19.36
C SER A 452 1.08 17.45 20.51
N LYS A 453 1.67 18.64 20.56
CA LYS A 453 1.24 19.71 21.47
C LYS A 453 0.01 20.39 20.87
N LEU A 454 -1.16 19.80 21.09
CA LEU A 454 -2.42 20.23 20.47
C LEU A 454 -2.71 21.71 20.68
N GLU A 455 -2.50 22.25 21.88
CA GLU A 455 -2.71 23.68 22.16
C GLU A 455 -1.80 24.60 21.35
N GLU A 456 -0.56 24.16 21.07
CA GLU A 456 0.36 24.91 20.21
C GLU A 456 -0.06 24.81 18.74
N LEU A 457 -0.52 23.64 18.29
CA LEU A 457 -1.03 23.43 16.94
C LEU A 457 -2.32 24.22 16.69
N LYS A 458 -3.29 24.15 17.60
CA LYS A 458 -4.54 24.91 17.55
C LYS A 458 -4.26 26.41 17.45
N ARG A 459 -3.36 26.94 18.28
CA ARG A 459 -2.95 28.35 18.23
C ARG A 459 -2.31 28.73 16.89
N ASN A 460 -1.36 27.93 16.39
CA ASN A 460 -0.71 28.19 15.11
C ASN A 460 -1.70 28.09 13.94
N GLN A 461 -2.62 27.11 13.97
CA GLN A 461 -3.67 26.94 12.99
C GLN A 461 -4.66 28.11 13.05
N CYS A 462 -5.05 28.58 14.23
CA CYS A 462 -5.84 29.80 14.40
C CYS A 462 -5.16 31.00 13.76
N THR A 463 -3.87 31.23 14.02
CA THR A 463 -3.13 32.35 13.41
C THR A 463 -3.07 32.21 11.89
N TYR A 464 -2.80 31.01 11.38
CA TYR A 464 -2.77 30.75 9.94
C TYR A 464 -4.14 30.98 9.28
N LEU A 465 -5.20 30.38 9.82
CA LEU A 465 -6.56 30.54 9.31
C LEU A 465 -7.06 31.98 9.44
N LYS A 466 -6.64 32.72 10.48
CA LYS A 466 -6.90 34.15 10.59
C LYS A 466 -6.30 34.92 9.42
N GLN A 467 -5.06 34.64 9.02
CA GLN A 467 -4.47 35.22 7.81
C GLN A 467 -5.25 34.81 6.56
N VAL A 468 -5.53 33.51 6.40
CA VAL A 468 -6.22 32.95 5.21
C VAL A 468 -7.63 33.53 5.05
N PHE A 469 -8.36 33.77 6.14
CA PHE A 469 -9.73 34.32 6.12
C PHE A 469 -9.80 35.85 6.19
N GLY A 470 -8.67 36.56 5.98
CA GLY A 470 -8.63 38.02 5.80
C GLY A 470 -8.43 38.84 7.08
N GLY A 471 -7.90 38.25 8.15
CA GLY A 471 -7.49 38.96 9.36
C GLY A 471 -6.17 39.73 9.18
N THR A 472 -5.91 40.69 10.08
CA THR A 472 -4.73 41.59 10.02
C THR A 472 -3.44 40.98 10.58
N VAL A 473 -3.47 39.72 11.03
CA VAL A 473 -2.33 39.06 11.66
C VAL A 473 -1.61 38.23 10.60
N GLU A 474 -0.31 38.46 10.42
CA GLU A 474 0.54 37.61 9.61
C GLU A 474 0.99 36.38 10.41
N TYR A 475 0.93 35.23 9.76
CA TYR A 475 1.49 33.99 10.24
C TYR A 475 3.00 34.00 10.04
N ASP A 476 3.74 33.95 11.14
CA ASP A 476 5.20 34.00 11.20
C ASP A 476 5.83 32.61 11.41
N GLY A 477 5.02 31.55 11.37
CA GLY A 477 5.48 30.18 11.51
C GLY A 477 6.14 29.62 10.25
N ARG A 478 6.52 28.33 10.30
CA ARG A 478 7.10 27.62 9.15
C ARG A 478 6.08 27.49 8.03
N ASP A 479 6.50 27.57 6.77
CA ASP A 479 5.59 27.38 5.64
C ASP A 479 4.98 25.97 5.62
N LEU A 480 3.77 25.85 5.06
CA LEU A 480 3.02 24.60 5.00
C LEU A 480 3.81 23.44 4.36
N PRO A 481 4.48 23.63 3.20
CA PRO A 481 5.32 22.57 2.62
C PRO A 481 6.39 22.07 3.58
N THR A 482 7.09 22.97 4.28
CA THR A 482 8.14 22.61 5.24
C THR A 482 7.57 21.87 6.45
N ILE A 483 6.39 22.25 6.93
CA ILE A 483 5.70 21.56 8.03
C ILE A 483 5.31 20.14 7.59
N HIS A 484 4.73 20.00 6.40
CA HIS A 484 4.16 18.74 5.91
C HIS A 484 5.16 17.86 5.15
N ALA A 485 6.39 18.34 4.88
CA ALA A 485 7.43 17.60 4.16
C ALA A 485 7.78 16.25 4.78
N ASN A 486 7.57 16.08 6.10
CA ASN A 486 7.84 14.82 6.81
C ASN A 486 6.54 14.15 7.31
N ILE A 487 5.38 14.68 6.95
CA ILE A 487 4.07 14.16 7.31
C ILE A 487 3.49 13.56 6.04
N ARG A 488 3.22 12.25 6.05
CA ARG A 488 2.70 11.54 4.88
C ARG A 488 1.18 11.75 4.70
N VAL A 489 0.75 13.02 4.64
CA VAL A 489 -0.63 13.37 4.30
C VAL A 489 -0.86 13.01 2.84
N SER A 490 -1.84 12.16 2.57
CA SER A 490 -2.27 11.80 1.21
C SER A 490 -3.52 12.61 0.85
N ASP A 491 -3.96 12.55 -0.41
CA ASP A 491 -5.22 13.19 -0.81
C ASP A 491 -6.42 12.66 0.00
N PHE A 492 -6.50 11.36 0.26
CA PHE A 492 -7.51 10.78 1.18
C PHE A 492 -7.54 11.44 2.57
N HIS A 493 -6.37 11.68 3.16
CA HIS A 493 -6.27 12.31 4.48
C HIS A 493 -6.69 13.79 4.43
N PHE A 494 -6.32 14.49 3.37
CA PHE A 494 -6.69 15.89 3.17
C PHE A 494 -8.19 16.06 2.91
N ASP A 495 -8.79 15.18 2.11
CA ASP A 495 -10.24 15.17 1.86
C ASP A 495 -11.02 14.89 3.16
N SER A 496 -10.52 13.96 3.98
CA SER A 496 -11.10 13.68 5.30
C SER A 496 -11.02 14.91 6.22
N PHE A 497 -9.92 15.69 6.16
CA PHE A 497 -9.81 16.95 6.88
C PHE A 497 -10.83 17.99 6.39
N LEU A 498 -11.02 18.15 5.08
CA LEU A 498 -11.99 19.09 4.51
C LEU A 498 -13.43 18.72 4.88
N GLU A 499 -13.76 17.43 4.90
CA GLU A 499 -15.06 16.93 5.34
C GLU A 499 -15.37 17.35 6.79
N LEU A 500 -14.40 17.14 7.70
CA LEU A 500 -14.53 17.52 9.10
C LEU A 500 -14.61 19.03 9.26
N ALA A 501 -13.79 19.79 8.52
CA ALA A 501 -13.84 21.25 8.52
C ALA A 501 -15.21 21.76 8.06
N LEU A 502 -15.79 21.18 7.00
CA LEU A 502 -17.11 21.57 6.47
C LEU A 502 -18.20 21.38 7.53
N ARG A 503 -18.18 20.22 8.20
CA ARG A 503 -19.11 19.92 9.29
C ARG A 503 -18.97 20.91 10.44
N GLU A 504 -17.74 21.18 10.88
CA GLU A 504 -17.52 22.07 12.02
C GLU A 504 -17.79 23.55 11.69
N PHE A 505 -17.60 23.98 10.45
CA PHE A 505 -18.06 25.31 10.01
C PHE A 505 -19.59 25.44 10.10
N GLY A 506 -20.33 24.38 9.75
CA GLY A 506 -21.79 24.32 9.95
C GLY A 506 -22.18 24.39 11.44
N ASN A 507 -21.44 23.68 12.31
CA ASN A 507 -21.71 23.66 13.74
C ASN A 507 -21.44 25.01 14.44
N VAL A 508 -20.55 25.85 13.89
CA VAL A 508 -20.34 27.23 14.39
C VAL A 508 -21.34 28.24 13.82
N GLY A 509 -22.28 27.80 12.99
CA GLY A 509 -23.37 28.63 12.48
C GLY A 509 -22.97 29.55 11.32
N LEU A 510 -21.90 29.22 10.60
CA LEU A 510 -21.54 29.94 9.38
C LEU A 510 -22.60 29.71 8.30
N ASP A 511 -22.91 30.75 7.53
CA ASP A 511 -23.82 30.62 6.38
C ASP A 511 -23.22 29.66 5.34
N PRO A 512 -24.02 28.80 4.67
CA PRO A 512 -23.53 27.84 3.69
C PRO A 512 -22.60 28.42 2.62
N ASP A 513 -22.85 29.65 2.18
CA ASP A 513 -21.96 30.33 1.25
C ASP A 513 -20.58 30.58 1.87
N ALA A 514 -20.53 31.07 3.11
CA ALA A 514 -19.28 31.31 3.83
C ALA A 514 -18.53 30.00 4.18
N ILE A 515 -19.25 28.91 4.42
CA ILE A 515 -18.65 27.57 4.59
C ILE A 515 -17.94 27.15 3.30
N ASP A 516 -18.64 27.24 2.16
CA ASP A 516 -18.06 26.91 0.86
C ASP A 516 -16.80 27.76 0.59
N GLU A 517 -16.83 29.05 0.94
CA GLU A 517 -15.67 29.93 0.81
C GLU A 517 -14.47 29.48 1.67
N CYS A 518 -14.72 29.06 2.92
CA CYS A 518 -13.67 28.56 3.78
C CYS A 518 -13.06 27.25 3.26
N ILE A 519 -13.89 26.30 2.80
CA ILE A 519 -13.43 25.02 2.25
C ILE A 519 -12.62 25.22 0.98
N VAL A 520 -13.04 26.14 0.12
CA VAL A 520 -12.29 26.55 -1.07
C VAL A 520 -10.89 27.06 -0.71
N LEU A 521 -10.78 27.96 0.26
CA LEU A 521 -9.49 28.51 0.65
C LEU A 521 -8.56 27.42 1.21
N LEU A 522 -9.11 26.49 2.00
CA LEU A 522 -8.38 25.31 2.45
C LEU A 522 -7.96 24.42 1.27
N GLU A 523 -8.81 24.20 0.27
CA GLU A 523 -8.47 23.42 -0.93
C GLU A 523 -7.25 24.00 -1.68
N THR A 524 -7.09 25.33 -1.72
CA THR A 524 -5.94 25.97 -2.40
C THR A 524 -4.58 25.60 -1.81
N VAL A 525 -4.51 25.15 -0.55
CA VAL A 525 -3.26 24.75 0.10
C VAL A 525 -2.95 23.26 -0.02
N ARG A 526 -3.78 22.47 -0.72
CA ARG A 526 -3.62 21.01 -0.86
C ARG A 526 -2.21 20.62 -1.30
N ASP A 527 -1.69 21.26 -2.35
CA ASP A 527 -0.37 20.93 -2.91
C ASP A 527 0.78 21.23 -1.94
N SER A 528 0.54 22.10 -0.96
CA SER A 528 1.49 22.41 0.11
C SER A 528 1.37 21.47 1.32
N VAL A 529 0.32 20.67 1.40
CA VAL A 529 0.03 19.79 2.54
C VAL A 529 0.18 18.32 2.16
N VAL A 530 -0.31 17.93 0.98
CA VAL A 530 -0.22 16.55 0.48
C VAL A 530 1.20 16.24 0.04
N HIS A 531 1.73 15.12 0.52
CA HIS A 531 3.09 14.72 0.24
C HIS A 531 3.25 14.31 -1.25
N PRO A 532 4.19 14.88 -2.02
CA PRO A 532 4.30 14.63 -3.46
C PRO A 532 4.51 13.16 -3.82
N SER A 533 5.28 12.41 -3.03
CA SER A 533 5.52 10.98 -3.29
C SER A 533 4.30 10.07 -3.02
N LEU A 534 3.23 10.60 -2.40
CA LEU A 534 1.97 9.87 -2.24
C LEU A 534 1.02 10.09 -3.41
N ARG A 535 1.33 11.06 -4.27
CA ARG A 535 0.64 11.27 -5.55
C ARG A 535 1.23 10.41 -6.67
N ASP A 536 2.48 9.96 -6.51
CA ASP A 536 3.12 8.96 -7.35
C ASP A 536 2.64 7.56 -6.93
N HIS A 537 1.65 7.03 -7.65
CA HIS A 537 0.98 5.78 -7.32
C HIS A 537 0.98 4.84 -8.55
N ASP A 538 1.59 3.67 -8.41
CA ASP A 538 1.65 2.66 -9.48
C ASP A 538 0.31 1.91 -9.56
N VAL A 539 -0.66 2.52 -10.24
CA VAL A 539 -2.02 1.99 -10.43
C VAL A 539 -1.99 0.57 -10.97
N ARG A 540 -1.10 0.30 -11.93
CA ARG A 540 -0.97 -1.03 -12.55
C ARG A 540 -0.61 -2.10 -11.54
N LYS A 541 0.44 -1.91 -10.74
CA LYS A 541 0.81 -2.90 -9.71
C LYS A 541 -0.29 -3.12 -8.69
N VAL A 542 -0.97 -2.06 -8.26
CA VAL A 542 -2.05 -2.16 -7.28
C VAL A 542 -3.22 -2.96 -7.83
N GLN A 543 -3.59 -2.72 -9.08
CA GLN A 543 -4.69 -3.40 -9.75
C GLN A 543 -4.33 -4.87 -10.08
N GLU A 544 -3.11 -5.14 -10.54
CA GLU A 544 -2.61 -6.51 -10.73
C GLU A 544 -2.60 -7.32 -9.43
N ALA A 545 -2.18 -6.70 -8.32
CA ALA A 545 -2.22 -7.33 -7.00
C ALA A 545 -3.65 -7.51 -6.48
N ALA A 546 -4.56 -6.59 -6.80
CA ALA A 546 -5.97 -6.67 -6.42
C ALA A 546 -6.74 -7.74 -7.20
N ASN A 547 -6.43 -7.89 -8.48
CA ASN A 547 -7.05 -8.87 -9.38
C ASN A 547 -6.56 -10.30 -9.12
N ARG A 548 -5.47 -10.48 -8.36
CA ARG A 548 -5.04 -11.80 -7.89
C ARG A 548 -5.93 -12.25 -6.72
N LYS A 549 -6.65 -13.35 -6.93
CA LYS A 549 -7.35 -14.05 -5.85
C LYS A 549 -6.38 -14.36 -4.70
N PRO A 550 -6.73 -14.10 -3.43
CA PRO A 550 -6.00 -14.58 -2.27
C PRO A 550 -5.66 -16.07 -2.39
N LEU A 551 -4.55 -16.51 -1.79
CA LEU A 551 -4.16 -17.93 -1.80
C LEU A 551 -5.28 -18.82 -1.24
N TYR A 552 -6.02 -18.33 -0.24
CA TYR A 552 -7.25 -18.94 0.25
C TYR A 552 -8.24 -19.29 -0.88
N ASP A 553 -8.60 -18.33 -1.73
CA ASP A 553 -9.58 -18.52 -2.81
C ASP A 553 -9.02 -19.40 -3.94
N ARG A 554 -7.72 -19.27 -4.22
CA ARG A 554 -7.01 -20.10 -5.21
C ARG A 554 -7.00 -21.57 -4.84
N LEU A 555 -6.89 -21.88 -3.55
CA LEU A 555 -6.93 -23.25 -3.03
C LEU A 555 -8.35 -23.82 -2.97
N GLY A 556 -9.40 -23.02 -3.18
CA GLY A 556 -10.80 -23.45 -3.05
C GLY A 556 -11.40 -23.20 -1.66
N GLY A 557 -10.79 -22.31 -0.88
CA GLY A 557 -11.29 -21.82 0.40
C GLY A 557 -11.20 -22.81 1.56
N GLU A 558 -12.01 -22.58 2.60
CA GLU A 558 -11.99 -23.32 3.87
C GLU A 558 -12.22 -24.82 3.67
N ARG A 559 -13.00 -25.21 2.65
CA ARG A 559 -13.26 -26.62 2.32
C ARG A 559 -11.96 -27.36 2.02
N THR A 560 -11.15 -26.83 1.10
CA THR A 560 -9.89 -27.49 0.71
C THR A 560 -8.91 -27.51 1.87
N VAL A 561 -8.77 -26.39 2.60
CA VAL A 561 -7.89 -26.33 3.78
C VAL A 561 -8.30 -27.35 4.84
N THR A 562 -9.61 -27.49 5.08
CA THR A 562 -10.13 -28.49 6.04
C THR A 562 -9.84 -29.91 5.57
N MET A 563 -9.98 -30.20 4.27
CA MET A 563 -9.64 -31.52 3.72
C MET A 563 -8.15 -31.84 3.85
N VAL A 564 -7.28 -30.89 3.52
CA VAL A 564 -5.82 -31.02 3.71
C VAL A 564 -5.51 -31.32 5.17
N VAL A 565 -6.08 -30.55 6.11
CA VAL A 565 -5.87 -30.75 7.55
C VAL A 565 -6.40 -32.11 8.02
N GLU A 566 -7.56 -32.54 7.52
CA GLU A 566 -8.14 -33.83 7.90
C GLU A 566 -7.21 -35.00 7.53
N GLU A 567 -6.68 -34.97 6.31
CA GLU A 567 -5.76 -35.97 5.78
C GLU A 567 -4.37 -35.92 6.47
N VAL A 568 -3.83 -34.72 6.71
CA VAL A 568 -2.57 -34.54 7.45
C VAL A 568 -2.66 -35.18 8.84
N TYR A 569 -3.73 -34.90 9.58
CA TYR A 569 -3.91 -35.52 10.89
C TYR A 569 -4.23 -37.02 10.79
N GLY A 570 -4.88 -37.48 9.72
CA GLY A 570 -5.07 -38.90 9.44
C GLY A 570 -3.74 -39.66 9.44
N ARG A 571 -2.74 -39.11 8.75
CA ARG A 571 -1.37 -39.68 8.70
C ARG A 571 -0.61 -39.47 10.00
N ALA A 572 -0.67 -38.27 10.59
CA ALA A 572 0.06 -37.95 11.82
C ALA A 572 -0.37 -38.82 13.01
N LEU A 573 -1.62 -39.30 13.04
CA LEU A 573 -2.11 -40.22 14.06
C LEU A 573 -1.51 -41.63 13.96
N THR A 574 -0.96 -41.99 12.81
CA THR A 574 -0.33 -43.30 12.55
C THR A 574 1.18 -43.24 12.41
N ASP A 575 1.74 -42.04 12.16
CA ASP A 575 3.18 -41.80 12.02
C ASP A 575 3.91 -42.10 13.35
N ASP A 576 4.93 -42.96 13.29
CA ASP A 576 5.68 -43.38 14.49
C ASP A 576 6.40 -42.22 15.19
N ARG A 577 6.68 -41.12 14.50
CA ARG A 577 7.33 -39.91 15.05
C ARG A 577 6.35 -38.98 15.76
N LEU A 578 5.05 -39.10 15.47
CA LEU A 578 4.03 -38.13 15.90
C LEU A 578 2.92 -38.73 16.76
N ARG A 579 2.59 -40.02 16.58
CA ARG A 579 1.38 -40.60 17.16
C ARG A 579 1.35 -40.52 18.69
N SER A 580 2.51 -40.56 19.35
CA SER A 580 2.67 -40.48 20.81
C SER A 580 2.03 -39.21 21.41
N PHE A 581 2.07 -38.07 20.68
CA PHE A 581 1.51 -36.80 21.14
C PHE A 581 -0.03 -36.77 21.16
N PHE A 582 -0.67 -37.63 20.37
CA PHE A 582 -2.13 -37.66 20.21
C PHE A 582 -2.82 -38.72 21.06
N GLU A 583 -2.09 -39.72 21.58
CA GLU A 583 -2.69 -40.85 22.31
C GLU A 583 -3.43 -40.45 23.59
N LYS A 584 -2.87 -39.51 24.36
CA LYS A 584 -3.48 -39.00 25.60
C LYS A 584 -4.62 -38.02 25.34
N ASN A 585 -4.72 -37.48 24.12
CA ASN A 585 -5.61 -36.40 23.74
C ASN A 585 -6.62 -36.79 22.65
N LYS A 586 -6.93 -38.09 22.49
CA LYS A 586 -7.85 -38.59 21.44
C LYS A 586 -9.19 -37.85 21.41
N ALA A 587 -9.74 -37.49 22.57
CA ALA A 587 -10.98 -36.73 22.69
C ALA A 587 -10.88 -35.27 22.17
N LYS A 588 -9.67 -34.71 22.10
CA LYS A 588 -9.41 -33.32 21.68
C LYS A 588 -8.94 -33.21 20.23
N VAL A 589 -8.62 -34.32 19.55
CA VAL A 589 -8.06 -34.32 18.17
C VAL A 589 -8.91 -33.48 17.22
N GLN A 590 -10.25 -33.62 17.26
CA GLN A 590 -11.15 -32.84 16.40
C GLN A 590 -11.06 -31.32 16.67
N SER A 591 -10.92 -30.92 17.92
CA SER A 591 -10.71 -29.51 18.27
C SER A 591 -9.35 -28.99 17.78
N ILE A 592 -8.31 -29.83 17.81
CA ILE A 592 -6.97 -29.49 17.32
C ILE A 592 -6.99 -29.33 15.80
N LYS A 593 -7.65 -30.23 15.06
CA LYS A 593 -7.82 -30.11 13.60
C LYS A 593 -8.49 -28.79 13.22
N LYS A 594 -9.58 -28.43 13.91
CA LYS A 594 -10.27 -27.15 13.68
C LYS A 594 -9.35 -25.95 13.89
N LYS A 595 -8.58 -25.94 14.99
CA LYS A 595 -7.61 -24.89 15.29
C LYS A 595 -6.52 -24.78 14.22
N MET A 596 -6.00 -25.91 13.74
CA MET A 596 -5.02 -25.94 12.64
C MET A 596 -5.61 -25.36 11.35
N ALA A 597 -6.83 -25.75 10.97
CA ALA A 597 -7.50 -25.23 9.78
C ALA A 597 -7.74 -23.71 9.87
N GLN A 598 -8.17 -23.22 11.04
CA GLN A 598 -8.33 -21.78 11.29
C GLN A 598 -7.02 -21.00 11.16
N TYR A 599 -5.93 -21.55 11.72
CA TYR A 599 -4.61 -20.96 11.60
C TYR A 599 -4.16 -20.86 10.13
N ILE A 600 -4.25 -21.96 9.37
CA ILE A 600 -3.86 -21.98 7.96
C ILE A 600 -4.73 -21.02 7.14
N CYS A 601 -6.07 -21.06 7.31
CA CYS A 601 -7.00 -20.16 6.63
C CYS A 601 -6.67 -18.69 6.86
N GLY A 602 -6.43 -18.27 8.10
CA GLY A 602 -6.06 -16.88 8.40
C GLY A 602 -4.70 -16.50 7.80
N ALA A 603 -3.71 -17.37 7.90
CA ALA A 603 -2.36 -17.10 7.41
C ALA A 603 -2.31 -16.88 5.88
N ILE A 604 -3.14 -17.61 5.12
CA ILE A 604 -3.20 -17.54 3.65
C ILE A 604 -4.21 -16.52 3.10
N GLY A 605 -4.78 -15.67 3.97
CA GLY A 605 -5.67 -14.57 3.57
C GLY A 605 -7.16 -14.90 3.51
N GLY A 606 -7.59 -15.97 4.19
CA GLY A 606 -9.00 -16.31 4.41
C GLY A 606 -9.62 -15.54 5.59
N PRO A 607 -10.94 -15.65 5.78
CA PRO A 607 -11.69 -14.86 6.78
C PRO A 607 -11.51 -15.35 8.23
N SER A 608 -10.75 -16.41 8.47
CA SER A 608 -10.58 -17.00 9.79
C SER A 608 -9.59 -16.22 10.65
N ALA A 609 -10.01 -15.83 11.86
CA ALA A 609 -9.12 -15.32 12.90
C ALA A 609 -8.60 -16.48 13.77
N TYR A 610 -7.28 -16.58 13.92
CA TYR A 610 -6.64 -17.48 14.88
C TYR A 610 -5.77 -16.64 15.83
N ASP A 611 -5.93 -16.84 17.13
CA ASP A 611 -5.11 -16.15 18.13
C ASP A 611 -3.75 -16.87 18.27
N VAL A 612 -2.70 -16.22 17.77
CA VAL A 612 -1.33 -16.76 17.79
C VAL A 612 -0.77 -16.82 19.23
N ALA A 613 -1.30 -16.01 20.16
CA ALA A 613 -0.84 -15.99 21.55
C ALA A 613 -1.05 -17.34 22.28
N ASP A 614 -2.06 -18.10 21.88
CA ASP A 614 -2.36 -19.43 22.44
C ASP A 614 -1.34 -20.51 22.02
N MET A 615 -0.55 -20.28 20.96
CA MET A 615 0.28 -21.33 20.36
C MET A 615 1.44 -21.76 21.26
N LYS A 616 2.21 -20.80 21.80
CA LYS A 616 3.38 -21.10 22.66
C LYS A 616 2.95 -21.79 23.96
N PRO A 617 1.97 -21.30 24.74
CA PRO A 617 1.52 -21.97 25.97
C PRO A 617 0.97 -23.39 25.74
N ALA A 618 0.25 -23.61 24.63
CA ALA A 618 -0.32 -24.91 24.32
C ALA A 618 0.73 -25.99 24.04
N HIS A 619 1.89 -25.60 23.48
CA HIS A 619 2.95 -26.53 23.08
C HIS A 619 4.16 -26.51 24.02
N TYR A 620 4.30 -25.51 24.91
CA TYR A 620 5.51 -25.33 25.72
C TYR A 620 5.87 -26.60 26.49
N SER A 621 4.95 -27.22 27.23
CA SER A 621 5.22 -28.45 27.99
C SER A 621 5.27 -29.74 27.14
N MET A 622 4.96 -29.65 25.85
CA MET A 622 5.09 -30.76 24.92
C MET A 622 6.55 -30.79 24.45
N ASN A 623 7.26 -31.91 24.62
CA ASN A 623 8.64 -32.06 24.15
C ASN A 623 8.68 -32.23 22.61
N ILE A 624 8.07 -31.30 21.89
CA ILE A 624 8.05 -31.26 20.42
C ILE A 624 9.38 -30.68 19.96
N THR A 625 10.12 -31.50 19.22
CA THR A 625 11.43 -31.16 18.67
C THR A 625 11.26 -30.64 17.25
N SER A 626 12.31 -30.07 16.66
CA SER A 626 12.29 -29.72 15.23
C SER A 626 12.11 -30.94 14.33
N PHE A 627 12.57 -32.13 14.76
CA PHE A 627 12.31 -33.40 14.08
C PHE A 627 10.80 -33.73 14.03
N HIS A 628 10.08 -33.56 15.14
CA HIS A 628 8.62 -33.73 15.16
C HIS A 628 7.91 -32.69 14.29
N PHE A 629 8.33 -31.43 14.34
CA PHE A 629 7.72 -30.39 13.49
C PHE A 629 7.96 -30.64 12.00
N ASP A 630 9.17 -31.07 11.63
CA ASP A 630 9.53 -31.41 10.25
C ASP A 630 8.67 -32.55 9.71
N ALA A 631 8.39 -33.57 10.53
CA ALA A 631 7.48 -34.65 10.16
C ALA A 631 6.07 -34.13 9.79
N VAL A 632 5.56 -33.09 10.47
CA VAL A 632 4.27 -32.48 10.11
C VAL A 632 4.34 -31.75 8.76
N ILE A 633 5.43 -31.02 8.49
CA ILE A 633 5.65 -30.33 7.21
C ILE A 633 5.80 -31.33 6.06
N GLU A 634 6.52 -32.42 6.27
CA GLU A 634 6.66 -33.51 5.30
C GLU A 634 5.30 -34.11 4.96
N ILE A 635 4.53 -34.52 5.97
CA ILE A 635 3.16 -35.04 5.78
C ILE A 635 2.29 -34.00 5.04
N LEU A 636 2.36 -32.73 5.41
CA LEU A 636 1.61 -31.66 4.73
C LEU A 636 1.95 -31.57 3.24
N ARG A 637 3.23 -31.60 2.87
CA ARG A 637 3.67 -31.56 1.47
C ARG A 637 3.19 -32.79 0.70
N GLU A 638 3.32 -33.98 1.27
CA GLU A 638 2.82 -35.21 0.65
C GLU A 638 1.31 -35.16 0.40
N VAL A 639 0.55 -34.67 1.37
CA VAL A 639 -0.90 -34.51 1.25
C VAL A 639 -1.25 -33.51 0.16
N MET A 640 -0.60 -32.34 0.14
CA MET A 640 -0.86 -31.33 -0.89
C MET A 640 -0.50 -31.83 -2.30
N HIS A 641 0.61 -32.55 -2.44
CA HIS A 641 1.00 -33.19 -3.69
C HIS A 641 -0.04 -34.24 -4.15
N GLN A 642 -0.54 -35.08 -3.23
CA GLN A 642 -1.57 -36.07 -3.57
C GLN A 642 -2.94 -35.46 -3.88
N MET A 643 -3.19 -34.23 -3.43
CA MET A 643 -4.40 -33.48 -3.74
C MET A 643 -4.25 -32.60 -5.00
N ASP A 644 -3.16 -32.77 -5.77
CA ASP A 644 -2.86 -32.01 -6.99
C ASP A 644 -2.83 -30.48 -6.77
N ILE A 645 -2.44 -30.03 -5.57
CA ILE A 645 -2.28 -28.60 -5.29
C ILE A 645 -1.00 -28.12 -6.00
N PRO A 646 -1.05 -27.03 -6.80
CA PRO A 646 0.12 -26.51 -7.50
C PRO A 646 1.32 -26.26 -6.55
N SER A 647 2.52 -26.66 -6.95
CA SER A 647 3.73 -26.60 -6.10
C SER A 647 4.02 -25.20 -5.56
N GLY A 648 3.77 -24.15 -6.37
CA GLY A 648 3.89 -22.76 -5.92
C GLY A 648 2.90 -22.35 -4.83
N ASP A 649 1.72 -22.95 -4.79
CA ASP A 649 0.71 -22.70 -3.75
C ASP A 649 0.98 -23.55 -2.50
N ALA A 650 1.38 -24.82 -2.70
CA ALA A 650 1.84 -25.72 -1.65
C ALA A 650 3.06 -25.15 -0.87
N ALA A 651 4.00 -24.52 -1.59
CA ALA A 651 5.15 -23.85 -0.98
C ALA A 651 4.73 -22.66 -0.10
N GLN A 652 3.74 -21.88 -0.54
CA GLN A 652 3.23 -20.75 0.25
C GLN A 652 2.48 -21.22 1.51
N VAL A 653 1.68 -22.29 1.43
CA VAL A 653 1.04 -22.91 2.60
C VAL A 653 2.09 -23.46 3.57
N SER A 654 3.12 -24.13 3.05
CA SER A 654 4.22 -24.64 3.88
C SER A 654 4.96 -23.50 4.60
N ARG A 655 5.24 -22.39 3.90
CA ARG A 655 5.88 -21.21 4.50
C ARG A 655 5.00 -20.59 5.59
N ALA A 656 3.69 -20.50 5.37
CA ALA A 656 2.75 -20.02 6.38
C ALA A 656 2.81 -20.88 7.65
N LEU A 657 2.85 -22.21 7.51
CA LEU A 657 2.96 -23.11 8.66
C LEU A 657 4.34 -23.07 9.33
N GLN A 658 5.42 -22.87 8.58
CA GLN A 658 6.77 -22.73 9.14
C GLN A 658 6.89 -21.57 10.15
N GLY A 659 6.09 -20.50 9.97
CA GLY A 659 6.00 -19.40 10.94
C GLY A 659 5.56 -19.84 12.35
N ALA A 660 4.88 -20.98 12.50
CA ALA A 660 4.48 -21.52 13.80
C ALA A 660 5.61 -22.27 14.54
N ARG A 661 6.74 -22.58 13.86
CA ARG A 661 7.79 -23.47 14.39
C ARG A 661 8.35 -22.99 15.71
N GLU A 662 8.66 -21.70 15.83
CA GLU A 662 9.22 -21.13 17.06
C GLU A 662 8.27 -21.38 18.23
N ASN A 663 7.00 -20.97 18.09
CA ASN A 663 5.99 -21.15 19.14
C ASN A 663 5.79 -22.62 19.53
N VAL A 664 5.90 -23.56 18.59
CA VAL A 664 5.71 -24.99 18.85
C VAL A 664 6.96 -25.65 19.47
N CYS A 665 8.17 -25.28 19.04
CA CYS A 665 9.41 -25.94 19.47
C CYS A 665 10.10 -25.28 20.67
N THR A 666 9.74 -24.04 21.01
CA THR A 666 10.44 -23.23 22.04
C THR A 666 10.58 -23.97 23.37
N GLY A 667 9.52 -24.65 23.82
CA GLY A 667 9.55 -25.38 25.10
C GLY A 667 10.66 -26.42 25.18
N TYR A 668 10.84 -27.23 24.14
CA TYR A 668 11.93 -28.21 24.07
C TYR A 668 13.30 -27.54 23.99
N ILE A 669 13.46 -26.53 23.13
CA ILE A 669 14.74 -25.83 22.92
C ILE A 669 15.25 -25.25 24.24
N VAL A 670 14.38 -24.52 24.94
CA VAL A 670 14.67 -23.86 26.21
C VAL A 670 15.02 -24.87 27.29
N ARG A 671 14.16 -25.87 27.53
CA ARG A 671 14.42 -26.90 28.55
C ARG A 671 15.71 -27.65 28.28
N THR A 672 16.02 -27.91 27.01
CA THR A 672 17.22 -28.65 26.62
C THR A 672 18.49 -27.91 27.01
N GLU A 673 18.52 -26.60 26.79
CA GLU A 673 19.69 -25.80 27.13
C GLU A 673 19.86 -25.64 28.65
N ILE A 674 18.76 -25.44 29.39
CA ILE A 674 18.80 -25.37 30.87
C ILE A 674 19.38 -26.66 31.43
N ALA A 675 18.89 -27.80 30.95
CA ALA A 675 19.38 -29.10 31.38
C ALA A 675 20.86 -29.28 31.06
N LYS A 676 21.31 -28.91 29.84
CA LYS A 676 22.73 -28.96 29.47
C LYS A 676 23.62 -28.12 30.39
N ARG A 677 23.18 -26.92 30.77
CA ARG A 677 23.92 -26.04 31.70
C ARG A 677 23.93 -26.56 33.12
N SER A 678 22.81 -27.12 33.58
CA SER A 678 22.71 -27.80 34.88
C SER A 678 23.68 -28.97 34.95
N LEU A 679 23.73 -29.79 33.89
CA LEU A 679 24.67 -30.92 33.75
C LEU A 679 26.13 -30.48 33.66
N ALA A 680 26.43 -29.35 33.02
CA ALA A 680 27.79 -28.80 32.93
C ALA A 680 28.34 -28.32 34.29
N LYS A 681 27.48 -28.06 35.29
CA LYS A 681 27.88 -27.74 36.68
C LYS A 681 28.30 -28.97 37.50
N GLY A 682 28.20 -30.18 36.94
CA GLY A 682 28.63 -31.46 37.52
C GLY A 682 27.55 -32.54 37.37
N SER A 683 27.85 -33.63 36.64
CA SER A 683 26.91 -34.74 36.44
C SER A 683 26.49 -35.43 37.74
N ASP A 684 27.40 -35.43 38.72
CA ASP A 684 27.21 -35.97 40.08
C ASP A 684 26.10 -35.26 40.87
N GLN A 685 25.76 -34.01 40.52
CA GLN A 685 24.64 -33.29 41.14
C GLN A 685 23.29 -33.90 40.76
N MET A 686 23.14 -34.34 39.51
CA MET A 686 21.92 -34.99 39.04
C MET A 686 21.77 -36.38 39.66
N PHE A 687 22.88 -37.14 39.73
CA PHE A 687 22.92 -38.42 40.45
C PHE A 687 22.44 -38.26 41.90
N ARG A 688 22.90 -37.22 42.62
CA ARG A 688 22.47 -36.92 43.98
C ARG A 688 20.99 -36.51 44.07
N ARG A 689 20.51 -35.64 43.17
CA ARG A 689 19.10 -35.19 43.13
C ARG A 689 18.11 -36.32 42.82
N LEU A 690 18.54 -37.35 42.10
CA LEU A 690 17.75 -38.56 41.86
C LEU A 690 17.85 -39.61 42.99
N GLY A 691 18.49 -39.27 44.11
CA GLY A 691 18.63 -40.14 45.27
C GLY A 691 19.74 -41.17 45.16
N GLU A 692 20.77 -40.89 44.36
CA GLU A 692 21.96 -41.73 44.18
C GLU A 692 21.62 -43.16 43.70
N SER A 693 22.41 -44.16 44.10
CA SER A 693 22.23 -45.55 43.65
C SER A 693 20.90 -46.14 44.11
N GLU A 694 20.47 -45.86 45.35
CA GLU A 694 19.21 -46.39 45.89
C GLU A 694 17.98 -45.70 45.30
N GLY A 695 18.04 -44.38 45.11
CA GLY A 695 16.98 -43.61 44.47
C GLY A 695 16.77 -44.03 43.02
N LEU A 696 17.85 -44.16 42.24
CA LEU A 696 17.79 -44.69 40.88
C LEU A 696 17.28 -46.13 40.85
N ALA A 697 17.67 -46.99 41.79
CA ALA A 697 17.13 -48.35 41.87
C ALA A 697 15.59 -48.35 42.08
N ARG A 698 15.09 -47.52 43.00
CA ARG A 698 13.63 -47.36 43.22
C ARG A 698 12.92 -46.81 41.97
N ILE A 699 13.50 -45.80 41.31
CA ILE A 699 12.94 -45.25 40.07
C ILE A 699 12.87 -46.35 39.00
N PHE A 700 13.93 -47.13 38.81
CA PHE A 700 13.96 -48.21 37.83
C PHE A 700 12.99 -49.36 38.17
N ASP A 701 12.76 -49.66 39.45
CA ASP A 701 11.69 -50.59 39.85
C ASP A 701 10.31 -50.07 39.42
N MET A 702 10.04 -48.77 39.59
CA MET A 702 8.80 -48.15 39.12
C MET A 702 8.70 -48.16 37.59
N VAL A 703 9.76 -47.79 36.88
CA VAL A 703 9.84 -47.83 35.40
C VAL A 703 9.49 -49.22 34.89
N TYR A 704 10.12 -50.26 35.42
CA TYR A 704 9.91 -51.63 34.96
C TYR A 704 8.54 -52.16 35.34
N SER A 705 8.01 -51.81 36.52
CA SER A 705 6.64 -52.17 36.89
C SER A 705 5.60 -51.61 35.91
N MET A 706 5.85 -50.44 35.32
CA MET A 706 4.99 -49.86 34.29
C MET A 706 5.29 -50.42 32.90
N ALA A 707 6.56 -50.57 32.53
CA ALA A 707 6.98 -51.00 31.19
C ALA A 707 6.52 -52.43 30.84
N VAL A 708 6.59 -53.37 31.78
CA VAL A 708 6.13 -54.76 31.55
C VAL A 708 4.61 -54.87 31.43
N ASN A 709 3.87 -53.88 31.92
CA ASN A 709 2.41 -53.82 31.83
C ASN A 709 1.90 -52.95 30.67
N ASP A 710 2.79 -52.23 29.98
CA ASP A 710 2.43 -51.35 28.88
C ASP A 710 2.37 -52.13 27.56
N GLN A 711 1.16 -52.33 27.02
CA GLN A 711 0.94 -53.12 25.79
C GLN A 711 1.76 -52.66 24.60
N ARG A 712 2.19 -51.40 24.58
CA ARG A 712 2.94 -50.79 23.47
C ARG A 712 4.40 -51.22 23.45
N ILE A 713 5.01 -51.45 24.63
CA ILE A 713 6.45 -51.73 24.75
C ILE A 713 6.80 -52.99 25.53
N LYS A 714 5.83 -53.64 26.19
CA LYS A 714 6.06 -54.81 27.07
C LYS A 714 6.88 -55.92 26.42
N HIS A 715 6.69 -56.17 25.13
CA HIS A 715 7.37 -57.22 24.38
C HIS A 715 8.90 -57.05 24.31
N PHE A 716 9.42 -55.83 24.51
CA PHE A 716 10.86 -55.56 24.62
C PHE A 716 11.45 -55.94 26.00
N PHE A 717 10.61 -56.03 27.04
CA PHE A 717 11.05 -56.20 28.44
C PHE A 717 10.68 -57.56 29.05
N GLU A 718 9.64 -58.24 28.56
CA GLU A 718 9.05 -59.45 29.16
C GLU A 718 10.02 -60.63 29.37
N LYS A 719 11.02 -60.84 28.50
CA LYS A 719 11.88 -62.04 28.54
C LYS A 719 13.07 -61.95 29.51
N ASP A 720 13.60 -60.75 29.71
CA ASP A 720 14.86 -60.54 30.44
C ASP A 720 14.78 -59.30 31.37
N ALA A 721 13.58 -58.98 31.86
CA ALA A 721 13.27 -57.73 32.58
C ALA A 721 14.31 -57.37 33.66
N ASP A 722 14.65 -58.31 34.55
CA ASP A 722 15.61 -58.06 35.63
C ASP A 722 17.02 -57.79 35.11
N ARG A 723 17.48 -58.53 34.08
CA ARG A 723 18.80 -58.30 33.48
C ARG A 723 18.87 -56.94 32.78
N ILE A 724 17.83 -56.59 32.01
CA ILE A 724 17.77 -55.31 31.29
C ILE A 724 17.67 -54.15 32.31
N LYS A 725 16.86 -54.30 33.37
CA LYS A 725 16.75 -53.34 34.48
C LYS A 725 18.10 -53.07 35.12
N GLN A 726 18.83 -54.13 35.50
CA GLN A 726 20.15 -53.97 36.10
C GLN A 726 21.16 -53.32 35.13
N GLY A 727 21.13 -53.71 33.86
CA GLY A 727 21.98 -53.10 32.82
C GLY A 727 21.71 -51.61 32.63
N GLN A 728 20.44 -51.22 32.50
CA GLN A 728 20.03 -49.82 32.37
C GLN A 728 20.31 -49.01 33.64
N LEU A 729 20.07 -49.58 34.83
CA LEU A 729 20.41 -48.93 36.11
C LEU A 729 21.91 -48.63 36.20
N VAL A 730 22.77 -49.62 35.91
CA VAL A 730 24.23 -49.42 35.93
C VAL A 730 24.66 -48.42 34.86
N PHE A 731 24.09 -48.49 33.66
CA PHE A 731 24.35 -47.53 32.59
C PHE A 731 23.98 -46.11 33.02
N THR A 732 22.78 -45.89 33.56
CA THR A 732 22.33 -44.57 34.02
C THR A 732 23.16 -44.06 35.20
N ILE A 733 23.53 -44.90 36.15
CA ILE A 733 24.45 -44.51 37.24
C ILE A 733 25.79 -44.03 36.66
N ASN A 734 26.37 -44.76 35.71
CA ASN A 734 27.63 -44.37 35.07
C ASN A 734 27.49 -43.05 34.29
N GLN A 735 26.42 -42.88 33.50
CA GLN A 735 26.17 -41.67 32.71
C GLN A 735 25.96 -40.43 33.58
N LEU A 736 25.39 -40.59 34.77
CA LEU A 736 25.20 -39.49 35.73
C LEU A 736 26.41 -39.28 36.65
N GLY A 737 27.56 -39.91 36.37
CA GLY A 737 28.79 -39.74 37.15
C GLY A 737 28.76 -40.40 38.53
N GLY A 738 27.90 -41.39 38.73
CA GLY A 738 27.88 -42.23 39.93
C GLY A 738 29.04 -43.23 39.97
N PRO A 739 29.20 -43.98 41.08
CA PRO A 739 30.42 -44.76 41.36
C PRO A 739 30.52 -46.07 40.56
N LYS A 740 29.56 -46.39 39.69
CA LYS A 740 29.54 -47.64 38.92
C LYS A 740 29.99 -47.39 37.48
N THR A 741 30.89 -48.24 36.98
CA THR A 741 31.29 -48.25 35.57
C THR A 741 30.43 -49.24 34.79
N TYR A 742 29.92 -48.82 33.64
CA TYR A 742 29.20 -49.70 32.74
C TYR A 742 30.18 -50.42 31.80
N GLU A 743 30.30 -51.74 31.93
CA GLU A 743 31.16 -52.60 31.10
C GLU A 743 30.35 -53.40 30.05
N GLY A 744 29.08 -53.07 29.86
CA GLY A 744 28.21 -53.75 28.91
C GLY A 744 28.51 -53.38 27.45
N ARG A 745 27.80 -54.05 26.53
CA ARG A 745 27.89 -53.77 25.08
C ARG A 745 27.43 -52.34 24.77
N ASP A 746 27.91 -51.80 23.65
CA ASP A 746 27.49 -50.48 23.19
C ASP A 746 25.97 -50.42 22.97
N LEU A 747 25.37 -49.25 23.30
CA LEU A 747 23.93 -49.06 23.28
C LEU A 747 23.34 -49.28 21.87
N LEU A 748 24.04 -48.84 20.82
CA LEU A 748 23.63 -49.04 19.43
C LEU A 748 23.62 -50.53 19.06
N ASP A 749 24.69 -51.24 19.39
CA ASP A 749 24.83 -52.66 19.06
C ASP A 749 23.81 -53.54 19.79
N ILE A 750 23.41 -53.15 21.01
CA ILE A 750 22.35 -53.84 21.75
C ILE A 750 21.00 -53.69 21.06
N HIS A 751 20.71 -52.50 20.54
CA HIS A 751 19.39 -52.17 19.98
C HIS A 751 19.27 -52.43 18.48
N ARG A 752 20.39 -52.64 17.78
CA ARG A 752 20.41 -52.97 16.35
C ARG A 752 19.57 -54.23 16.07
N GLY A 753 18.59 -54.09 15.17
CA GLY A 753 17.71 -55.19 14.75
C GLY A 753 16.58 -55.53 15.74
N LEU A 754 16.40 -54.78 16.84
CA LEU A 754 15.29 -55.00 17.77
C LEU A 754 13.95 -54.44 17.29
N GLY A 755 13.94 -53.54 16.30
CA GLY A 755 12.70 -52.93 15.78
C GLY A 755 12.10 -51.86 16.71
N VAL A 756 12.91 -51.24 17.55
CA VAL A 756 12.49 -50.08 18.36
C VAL A 756 12.27 -48.89 17.42
N THR A 757 11.13 -48.21 17.57
CA THR A 757 10.74 -47.05 16.75
C THR A 757 10.71 -45.79 17.63
N ASP A 758 10.62 -44.61 17.01
CA ASP A 758 10.45 -43.33 17.71
C ASP A 758 9.29 -43.39 18.71
N TYR A 759 8.18 -43.99 18.30
CA TYR A 759 7.03 -44.20 19.17
C TYR A 759 7.36 -45.05 20.40
N HIS A 760 8.09 -46.15 20.22
CA HIS A 760 8.45 -47.03 21.33
C HIS A 760 9.35 -46.30 22.34
N PHE A 761 10.30 -45.50 21.83
CA PHE A 761 11.15 -44.66 22.67
C PHE A 761 10.34 -43.61 23.44
N ASP A 762 9.44 -42.89 22.77
CA ASP A 762 8.56 -41.91 23.42
C ASP A 762 7.67 -42.53 24.51
N CYS A 763 7.16 -43.73 24.26
CA CYS A 763 6.40 -44.48 25.25
C CYS A 763 7.24 -44.77 26.50
N PHE A 764 8.49 -45.17 26.31
CA PHE A 764 9.44 -45.42 27.39
C PHE A 764 9.79 -44.13 28.16
N ILE A 765 10.09 -43.03 27.46
CA ILE A 765 10.33 -41.71 28.07
C ILE A 765 9.12 -41.25 28.88
N GLY A 766 7.90 -41.45 28.38
CA GLY A 766 6.67 -41.14 29.11
C GLY A 766 6.46 -42.01 30.36
N ILE A 767 6.92 -43.27 30.36
CA ILE A 767 6.94 -44.11 31.57
C ILE A 767 8.01 -43.62 32.54
N PHE A 768 9.20 -43.29 32.05
CA PHE A 768 10.30 -42.77 32.85
C PHE A 768 9.91 -41.49 33.59
N GLY A 769 9.28 -40.54 32.90
CA GLY A 769 8.77 -39.30 33.50
C GLY A 769 7.74 -39.56 34.60
N ARG A 770 6.79 -40.49 34.39
CA ARG A 770 5.83 -40.89 35.44
C ARG A 770 6.50 -41.58 36.62
N ALA A 771 7.56 -42.35 36.39
CA ALA A 771 8.31 -43.01 37.46
C ALA A 771 9.02 -41.98 38.34
N LEU A 772 9.67 -40.99 37.73
CA LEU A 772 10.30 -39.89 38.44
C LEU A 772 9.28 -39.07 39.24
N GLN A 773 8.12 -38.75 38.64
CA GLN A 773 7.04 -38.05 39.33
C GLN A 773 6.51 -38.86 40.51
N GLY A 774 6.28 -40.16 40.33
CA GLY A 774 5.86 -41.05 41.41
C GLY A 774 6.91 -41.24 42.52
N ALA A 775 8.19 -41.03 42.21
CA ALA A 775 9.29 -41.00 43.17
C ALA A 775 9.43 -39.65 43.90
N GLY A 776 8.56 -38.66 43.62
CA GLY A 776 8.56 -37.35 44.26
C GLY A 776 9.65 -36.39 43.75
N ILE A 777 10.18 -36.64 42.55
CA ILE A 777 11.17 -35.77 41.91
C ILE A 777 10.48 -34.50 41.40
N GLU A 778 11.10 -33.34 41.62
CA GLU A 778 10.58 -32.04 41.18
C GLU A 778 10.54 -31.94 39.64
N ASP A 779 9.49 -31.33 39.08
CA ASP A 779 9.24 -31.22 37.64
C ASP A 779 10.46 -30.71 36.84
N GLY A 780 11.19 -29.72 37.35
CA GLY A 780 12.42 -29.23 36.71
C GLY A 780 13.52 -30.30 36.63
N THR A 781 13.64 -31.15 37.66
CA THR A 781 14.58 -32.29 37.67
C THR A 781 14.09 -33.42 36.76
N ILE A 782 12.78 -33.62 36.63
CA ILE A 782 12.19 -34.57 35.69
C ILE A 782 12.54 -34.16 34.26
N ASP A 783 12.32 -32.89 33.91
CA ASP A 783 12.63 -32.36 32.58
C ASP A 783 14.11 -32.54 32.24
N GLU A 784 15.01 -32.21 33.17
CA GLU A 784 16.46 -32.45 33.00
C GLU A 784 16.76 -33.92 32.69
N ALA A 785 16.09 -34.86 33.37
CA ALA A 785 16.30 -36.28 33.18
C ALA A 785 15.77 -36.80 31.84
N LEU A 786 14.58 -36.38 31.43
CA LEU A 786 14.02 -36.76 30.14
C LEU A 786 14.87 -36.22 28.99
N ILE A 787 15.40 -35.01 29.13
CA ILE A 787 16.27 -34.38 28.15
C ILE A 787 17.63 -35.07 28.09
N ALA A 788 18.21 -35.48 29.23
CA ALA A 788 19.47 -36.21 29.26
C ALA A 788 19.39 -37.56 28.51
N LEU A 789 18.19 -38.14 28.43
CA LEU A 789 17.94 -39.38 27.70
C LEU A 789 17.71 -39.15 26.19
N GLU A 790 17.26 -37.97 25.77
CA GLU A 790 16.92 -37.70 24.37
C GLU A 790 18.09 -37.93 23.38
N PRO A 791 19.35 -37.57 23.66
CA PRO A 791 20.49 -37.91 22.80
C PRO A 791 20.68 -39.42 22.57
N LEU A 792 20.19 -40.27 23.48
CA LEU A 792 20.29 -41.72 23.38
C LEU A 792 19.27 -42.31 22.39
N ARG A 793 18.26 -41.54 21.96
CA ARG A 793 17.20 -41.99 21.04
C ARG A 793 17.78 -42.74 19.84
N ARG A 794 18.76 -42.15 19.17
CA ARG A 794 19.38 -42.74 17.96
C ARG A 794 19.98 -44.11 18.22
N SER A 795 20.81 -44.22 19.26
CA SER A 795 21.42 -45.50 19.66
C SER A 795 20.35 -46.54 20.05
N VAL A 796 19.28 -46.11 20.74
CA VAL A 796 18.18 -47.01 21.16
C VAL A 796 17.29 -47.44 19.99
N LEU A 797 17.17 -46.62 18.94
CA LEU A 797 16.50 -47.00 17.70
C LEU A 797 17.33 -47.97 16.85
N GLY A 798 18.60 -48.19 17.20
CA GLY A 798 19.51 -49.04 16.43
C GLY A 798 19.91 -48.43 15.07
N ARG A 799 19.76 -47.11 14.90
CA ARG A 799 20.06 -46.37 13.66
C ARG A 799 21.35 -45.58 13.81
N THR A 800 22.21 -45.61 12.79
CA THR A 800 23.39 -44.72 12.72
C THR A 800 23.05 -43.41 12.02
N GLU A 801 23.85 -42.36 12.25
CA GLU A 801 23.76 -41.14 11.43
C GLU A 801 23.93 -41.45 9.93
N GLU A 802 24.78 -42.42 9.59
CA GLU A 802 25.00 -42.85 8.20
C GLU A 802 23.76 -43.50 7.57
N ASP A 803 22.92 -44.22 8.31
CA ASP A 803 21.75 -44.94 7.75
C ASP A 803 20.65 -43.98 7.27
N GLU A 804 20.38 -42.91 8.03
CA GLU A 804 19.34 -41.93 7.69
C GLU A 804 19.84 -40.86 6.71
N PHE A 805 21.11 -40.44 6.81
CA PHE A 805 21.72 -39.59 5.79
C PHE A 805 21.84 -40.34 4.47
N ARG A 806 22.26 -41.62 4.47
CA ARG A 806 22.34 -42.41 3.24
C ARG A 806 21.00 -42.55 2.53
N ALA A 807 19.90 -42.74 3.25
CA ALA A 807 18.61 -42.97 2.61
C ALA A 807 18.11 -41.76 1.78
N LEU A 808 18.47 -40.53 2.18
CA LEU A 808 18.12 -39.29 1.46
C LEU A 808 19.23 -38.83 0.52
N ALA A 809 20.48 -38.94 0.96
CA ALA A 809 21.65 -38.59 0.16
C ALA A 809 21.92 -39.61 -0.95
N PHE A 810 21.36 -40.83 -0.88
CA PHE A 810 21.47 -41.84 -1.92
C PHE A 810 20.09 -42.37 -2.31
N LYS A 811 19.70 -42.18 -3.57
CA LYS A 811 18.52 -42.81 -4.17
C LYS A 811 18.97 -43.71 -5.31
N GLN A 812 18.45 -44.95 -5.33
CA GLN A 812 18.77 -45.96 -6.36
C GLN A 812 20.28 -46.20 -6.56
N GLY A 813 21.09 -46.04 -5.50
CA GLY A 813 22.53 -46.25 -5.55
C GLY A 813 23.36 -45.07 -6.08
N GLN A 814 22.72 -43.95 -6.47
CA GLN A 814 23.41 -42.70 -6.84
C GLN A 814 23.41 -41.72 -5.67
N SER A 815 24.53 -41.03 -5.44
CA SER A 815 24.58 -39.95 -4.46
C SER A 815 23.78 -38.74 -4.95
N MET A 816 23.41 -37.84 -4.05
CA MET A 816 22.73 -36.60 -4.40
C MET A 816 23.65 -35.70 -5.23
N ILE A 817 24.96 -35.71 -4.95
CA ILE A 817 25.94 -35.02 -5.80
C ILE A 817 25.87 -35.55 -7.23
N ASP A 818 25.81 -36.87 -7.43
CA ASP A 818 25.68 -37.46 -8.78
C ASP A 818 24.38 -37.01 -9.46
N ARG A 819 23.27 -37.02 -8.71
CA ARG A 819 21.94 -36.58 -9.19
C ARG A 819 21.89 -35.09 -9.50
N MET A 820 22.70 -34.26 -8.84
CA MET A 820 22.87 -32.83 -9.13
C MET A 820 23.74 -32.58 -10.38
N GLY A 821 24.43 -33.59 -10.90
CA GLY A 821 25.36 -33.44 -12.04
C GLY A 821 26.84 -33.45 -11.66
N GLY A 822 27.18 -33.93 -10.46
CA GLY A 822 28.54 -34.11 -9.97
C GLY A 822 29.09 -32.92 -9.19
N ASP A 823 30.36 -33.02 -8.80
CA ASP A 823 31.02 -32.08 -7.88
C ASP A 823 31.10 -30.63 -8.42
N MET A 824 31.32 -30.46 -9.73
CA MET A 824 31.29 -29.14 -10.38
C MET A 824 29.91 -28.47 -10.28
N SER A 825 28.84 -29.27 -10.32
CA SER A 825 27.48 -28.75 -10.15
C SER A 825 27.25 -28.29 -8.72
N LEU A 826 27.78 -29.01 -7.72
CA LEU A 826 27.74 -28.58 -6.32
C LEU A 826 28.54 -27.29 -6.08
N GLU A 827 29.75 -27.17 -6.63
CA GLU A 827 30.52 -25.92 -6.55
C GLU A 827 29.75 -24.74 -7.16
N THR A 828 29.18 -24.94 -8.35
CA THR A 828 28.37 -23.92 -9.04
C THR A 828 27.10 -23.59 -8.26
N PHE A 829 26.47 -24.59 -7.65
CA PHE A 829 25.31 -24.41 -6.78
C PHE A 829 25.64 -23.55 -5.56
N VAL A 830 26.79 -23.80 -4.92
CA VAL A 830 27.28 -22.97 -3.81
C VAL A 830 27.56 -21.55 -4.29
N ASP A 831 28.13 -21.35 -5.47
CA ASP A 831 28.34 -20.01 -6.01
C ASP A 831 27.02 -19.24 -6.24
N PHE A 832 26.02 -19.86 -6.87
CA PHE A 832 24.70 -19.24 -7.07
C PHE A 832 23.92 -19.04 -5.78
N LEU A 833 24.05 -19.96 -4.82
CA LEU A 833 23.49 -19.83 -3.48
C LEU A 833 24.03 -18.57 -2.82
N TYR A 834 25.34 -18.36 -2.84
CA TYR A 834 25.96 -17.18 -2.24
C TYR A 834 25.65 -15.90 -3.01
N GLN A 835 25.58 -15.94 -4.34
CA GLN A 835 25.15 -14.80 -5.13
C GLN A 835 23.73 -14.36 -4.76
N SER A 836 22.81 -15.32 -4.64
CA SER A 836 21.43 -15.09 -4.19
C SER A 836 21.39 -14.57 -2.76
N ALA A 837 22.15 -15.19 -1.86
CA ALA A 837 22.14 -14.87 -0.44
C ALA A 837 22.79 -13.52 -0.11
N VAL A 838 23.82 -13.08 -0.86
CA VAL A 838 24.41 -11.73 -0.69
C VAL A 838 23.48 -10.65 -1.24
N GLY A 839 22.60 -10.99 -2.19
CA GLY A 839 21.55 -10.11 -2.69
C GLY A 839 20.35 -9.97 -1.76
N ASP A 840 20.21 -10.84 -0.76
CA ASP A 840 19.08 -10.85 0.16
C ASP A 840 19.40 -10.08 1.45
N ASP A 841 18.77 -8.92 1.62
CA ASP A 841 19.00 -8.04 2.76
C ASP A 841 18.77 -8.72 4.13
N ARG A 842 17.98 -9.81 4.22
CA ARG A 842 17.73 -10.54 5.47
C ARG A 842 18.96 -11.31 5.96
N ILE A 843 19.81 -11.78 5.06
CA ILE A 843 20.97 -12.63 5.42
C ILE A 843 22.31 -12.07 4.96
N ARG A 844 22.29 -11.04 4.12
CA ARG A 844 23.48 -10.36 3.61
C ARG A 844 24.47 -10.00 4.70
N TYR A 845 24.01 -9.48 5.85
CA TYR A 845 24.89 -9.05 6.94
C TYR A 845 25.84 -10.16 7.43
N TYR A 846 25.36 -11.40 7.45
CA TYR A 846 26.13 -12.56 7.92
C TYR A 846 27.17 -13.03 6.90
N LEU A 847 26.97 -12.72 5.62
CA LEU A 847 27.76 -13.22 4.49
C LEU A 847 28.73 -12.17 3.93
N ASP A 848 28.35 -10.89 3.94
CA ASP A 848 29.13 -9.76 3.41
C ASP A 848 30.24 -9.33 4.39
N LYS A 849 31.24 -10.20 4.56
CA LYS A 849 32.41 -10.01 5.46
C LYS A 849 33.72 -9.77 4.70
N GLY A 850 33.62 -9.32 3.45
CA GLY A 850 34.75 -9.14 2.54
C GLY A 850 35.19 -10.43 1.85
N PRO A 851 35.93 -10.33 0.72
CA PRO A 851 36.14 -11.42 -0.23
C PRO A 851 36.92 -12.61 0.35
N ALA A 852 37.88 -12.38 1.25
CA ALA A 852 38.64 -13.46 1.88
C ALA A 852 37.79 -14.28 2.85
N LYS A 853 36.96 -13.61 3.66
CA LYS A 853 36.07 -14.28 4.61
C LYS A 853 34.94 -14.99 3.88
N LEU A 854 34.36 -14.36 2.86
CA LEU A 854 33.33 -14.95 2.01
C LEU A 854 33.79 -16.29 1.41
N LYS A 855 34.98 -16.35 0.81
CA LYS A 855 35.57 -17.60 0.30
C LYS A 855 35.73 -18.67 1.38
N GLN A 856 36.09 -18.27 2.60
CA GLN A 856 36.19 -19.21 3.73
C GLN A 856 34.83 -19.80 4.10
N ILE A 857 33.78 -18.97 4.12
CA ILE A 857 32.41 -19.41 4.44
C ILE A 857 31.89 -20.31 3.31
N GLN A 858 32.04 -19.91 2.04
CA GLN A 858 31.69 -20.73 0.86
C GLN A 858 32.34 -22.10 0.92
N LYS A 859 33.64 -22.17 1.23
CA LYS A 859 34.36 -23.43 1.39
C LYS A 859 33.74 -24.30 2.49
N LYS A 860 33.39 -23.72 3.64
CA LYS A 860 32.76 -24.47 4.74
C LYS A 860 31.36 -24.98 4.37
N VAL A 861 30.57 -24.17 3.67
CA VAL A 861 29.25 -24.59 3.19
C VAL A 861 29.39 -25.68 2.14
N TYR A 862 30.31 -25.57 1.19
CA TYR A 862 30.62 -26.64 0.26
C TYR A 862 31.04 -27.93 0.99
N GLN A 863 31.92 -27.84 2.00
CA GLN A 863 32.33 -29.01 2.79
C GLN A 863 31.16 -29.67 3.50
N TYR A 864 30.27 -28.87 4.09
CA TYR A 864 29.05 -29.36 4.72
C TYR A 864 28.11 -30.03 3.71
N LEU A 865 27.78 -29.35 2.60
CA LEU A 865 26.87 -29.87 1.59
C LEU A 865 27.45 -31.12 0.91
N SER A 866 28.75 -31.13 0.61
CA SER A 866 29.42 -32.29 0.02
C SER A 866 29.25 -33.51 0.93
N GLY A 867 29.56 -33.40 2.22
CA GLY A 867 29.36 -34.50 3.17
C GLY A 867 27.90 -34.91 3.32
N ALA A 868 27.00 -33.92 3.46
CA ALA A 868 25.57 -34.14 3.63
C ALA A 868 24.89 -34.77 2.40
N PHE A 869 25.42 -34.52 1.19
CA PHE A 869 24.89 -35.02 -0.08
C PHE A 869 25.58 -36.31 -0.57
N GLY A 870 26.39 -36.94 0.29
CA GLY A 870 27.02 -38.24 0.02
C GLY A 870 28.37 -38.16 -0.69
N GLY A 871 29.01 -36.99 -0.66
CA GLY A 871 30.34 -36.72 -1.20
C GLY A 871 31.51 -37.12 -0.29
N PRO A 872 32.74 -37.03 -0.81
CA PRO A 872 33.95 -37.47 -0.11
C PRO A 872 34.41 -36.51 0.99
N VAL A 873 33.93 -35.26 0.98
CA VAL A 873 34.39 -34.21 1.89
C VAL A 873 33.48 -34.16 3.11
N GLN A 874 34.01 -34.49 4.27
CA GLN A 874 33.25 -34.53 5.51
C GLN A 874 33.33 -33.20 6.27
N TYR A 875 32.23 -32.80 6.90
CA TYR A 875 32.15 -31.67 7.82
C TYR A 875 31.71 -32.17 9.20
N ASN A 876 32.37 -31.69 10.25
CA ASN A 876 32.01 -32.05 11.61
C ASN A 876 30.76 -31.26 12.06
N SER A 877 29.61 -31.93 12.11
CA SER A 877 28.33 -31.33 12.52
C SER A 877 28.38 -30.71 13.92
N ALA A 878 29.24 -31.20 14.81
CA ALA A 878 29.43 -30.64 16.16
C ALA A 878 29.92 -29.18 16.14
N ASP A 879 30.54 -28.73 15.04
CA ASP A 879 31.04 -27.36 14.91
C ASP A 879 29.96 -26.36 14.47
N LEU A 880 28.78 -26.81 14.03
CA LEU A 880 27.69 -25.92 13.57
C LEU A 880 27.18 -25.03 14.70
N LYS A 881 26.77 -25.62 15.83
CA LYS A 881 26.19 -24.85 16.94
C LYS A 881 27.18 -23.81 17.49
N PRO A 882 28.43 -24.15 17.85
CA PRO A 882 29.40 -23.16 18.33
C PRO A 882 29.71 -22.05 17.32
N ALA A 883 29.71 -22.35 16.02
CA ALA A 883 29.99 -21.36 14.98
C ALA A 883 28.85 -20.33 14.80
N HIS A 884 27.61 -20.69 15.13
CA HIS A 884 26.44 -19.84 14.92
C HIS A 884 25.81 -19.33 16.23
N TYR A 885 26.21 -19.86 17.40
CA TYR A 885 25.59 -19.56 18.70
C TYR A 885 25.52 -18.07 19.03
N SER A 886 26.59 -17.33 18.76
CA SER A 886 26.67 -15.88 19.01
C SER A 886 26.11 -15.03 17.88
N LEU A 887 25.59 -15.64 16.82
CA LEU A 887 24.94 -14.92 15.74
C LEU A 887 23.46 -14.73 16.09
N ASN A 888 22.88 -13.58 15.73
CA ASN A 888 21.45 -13.30 15.88
C ASN A 888 20.60 -13.99 14.78
N LEU A 889 20.95 -15.23 14.42
CA LEU A 889 20.24 -15.99 13.41
C LEU A 889 18.93 -16.53 13.98
N THR A 890 17.83 -16.24 13.29
CA THR A 890 16.47 -16.66 13.64
C THR A 890 15.93 -17.58 12.54
N ASN A 891 14.73 -18.13 12.73
CA ASN A 891 14.08 -18.89 11.66
C ASN A 891 13.84 -18.05 10.40
N PHE A 892 13.60 -16.74 10.56
CA PHE A 892 13.47 -15.79 9.46
C PHE A 892 14.74 -15.73 8.60
N HIS A 893 15.91 -15.66 9.24
CA HIS A 893 17.21 -15.69 8.55
C HIS A 893 17.47 -17.05 7.87
N PHE A 894 17.14 -18.16 8.55
CA PHE A 894 17.35 -19.49 7.97
C PHE A 894 16.43 -19.77 6.78
N ASP A 895 15.18 -19.28 6.81
CA ASP A 895 14.24 -19.41 5.70
C ASP A 895 14.73 -18.63 4.47
N ALA A 896 15.29 -17.43 4.65
CA ALA A 896 15.93 -16.69 3.57
C ALA A 896 17.10 -17.47 2.94
N PHE A 897 17.87 -18.22 3.75
CA PHE A 897 18.93 -19.08 3.25
C PHE A 897 18.40 -20.26 2.42
N LEU A 898 17.31 -20.91 2.86
CA LEU A 898 16.65 -21.95 2.07
C LEU A 898 16.04 -21.39 0.78
N GLU A 899 15.50 -20.18 0.80
CA GLU A 899 15.00 -19.50 -0.41
C GLU A 899 16.13 -19.20 -1.40
N ALA A 900 17.31 -18.78 -0.90
CA ALA A 900 18.50 -18.63 -1.72
C ALA A 900 18.99 -19.98 -2.30
N MET A 901 18.82 -21.09 -1.59
CA MET A 901 19.08 -22.44 -2.13
C MET A 901 18.11 -22.81 -3.25
N VAL A 902 16.81 -22.52 -3.09
CA VAL A 902 15.82 -22.74 -4.16
C VAL A 902 16.15 -21.91 -5.39
N ALA A 903 16.51 -20.64 -5.21
CA ALA A 903 16.92 -19.77 -6.30
C ALA A 903 18.17 -20.32 -7.04
N ALA A 904 19.15 -20.84 -6.29
CA ALA A 904 20.33 -21.48 -6.87
C ALA A 904 19.99 -22.77 -7.64
N ALA A 905 19.08 -23.60 -7.10
CA ALA A 905 18.62 -24.81 -7.75
C ALA A 905 17.87 -24.50 -9.06
N GLN A 906 17.03 -23.46 -9.05
CA GLN A 906 16.31 -22.99 -10.24
C GLN A 906 17.26 -22.45 -11.31
N GLN A 907 18.30 -21.68 -10.92
CA GLN A 907 19.31 -21.20 -11.86
C GLN A 907 20.12 -22.33 -12.52
N LEU A 908 20.25 -23.47 -11.82
CA LEU A 908 20.90 -24.68 -12.33
C LEU A 908 19.94 -25.67 -12.99
N GLU A 909 18.64 -25.35 -13.04
CA GLU A 909 17.59 -26.23 -13.57
C GLU A 909 17.64 -27.63 -12.91
N LEU A 910 17.91 -27.69 -11.60
CA LEU A 910 17.96 -28.95 -10.88
C LEU A 910 16.56 -29.60 -10.81
N PRO A 911 16.48 -30.94 -10.85
CA PRO A 911 15.22 -31.64 -10.65
C PRO A 911 14.52 -31.27 -9.33
N GLU A 912 13.19 -31.20 -9.34
CA GLU A 912 12.38 -30.81 -8.17
C GLU A 912 12.59 -31.79 -7.00
N ASP A 913 12.70 -33.09 -7.28
CA ASP A 913 12.97 -34.12 -6.27
C ASP A 913 14.36 -33.98 -5.63
N VAL A 914 15.37 -33.54 -6.40
CA VAL A 914 16.73 -33.27 -5.90
C VAL A 914 16.72 -32.02 -5.02
N THR A 915 15.99 -30.99 -5.44
CA THR A 915 15.84 -29.74 -4.68
C THR A 915 15.14 -29.99 -3.35
N ASP A 916 14.04 -30.76 -3.36
CA ASP A 916 13.30 -31.11 -2.16
C ASP A 916 14.15 -31.94 -1.18
N ASP A 917 14.86 -32.96 -1.67
CA ASP A 917 15.75 -33.77 -0.84
C ASP A 917 16.86 -32.89 -0.22
N ALA A 918 17.46 -31.98 -1.00
CA ALA A 918 18.50 -31.06 -0.52
C ALA A 918 17.97 -30.13 0.59
N LEU A 919 16.78 -29.57 0.41
CA LEU A 919 16.14 -28.73 1.43
C LEU A 919 15.83 -29.52 2.70
N ILE A 920 15.34 -30.76 2.60
CA ILE A 920 15.08 -31.63 3.75
C ILE A 920 16.38 -31.86 4.53
N ILE A 921 17.47 -32.22 3.83
CA ILE A 921 18.76 -32.48 4.46
C ILE A 921 19.29 -31.24 5.17
N VAL A 922 19.28 -30.07 4.52
CA VAL A 922 19.79 -28.83 5.12
C VAL A 922 18.90 -28.33 6.26
N ASN A 923 17.58 -28.51 6.17
CA ASN A 923 16.65 -28.07 7.21
C ASN A 923 16.87 -28.79 8.56
N ARG A 924 17.48 -29.97 8.57
CA ARG A 924 17.80 -30.73 9.80
C ARG A 924 18.73 -29.99 10.75
N VAL A 925 19.64 -29.16 10.24
CA VAL A 925 20.58 -28.38 11.06
C VAL A 925 20.05 -27.00 11.44
N ARG A 926 18.78 -26.69 11.11
CA ARG A 926 18.14 -25.42 11.44
C ARG A 926 18.28 -25.10 12.92
N THR A 927 17.96 -26.05 13.79
CA THR A 927 18.04 -25.86 15.24
C THR A 927 19.47 -25.55 15.66
N ASP A 928 20.48 -26.27 15.16
CA ASP A 928 21.87 -26.00 15.51
C ASP A 928 22.32 -24.59 15.12
N ILE A 929 21.72 -24.02 14.07
CA ILE A 929 22.05 -22.68 13.56
C ILE A 929 21.24 -21.57 14.24
N THR A 930 19.95 -21.78 14.55
CA THR A 930 19.05 -20.73 15.09
C THR A 930 18.93 -20.72 16.62
N THR A 931 19.34 -21.80 17.29
CA THR A 931 19.14 -21.97 18.75
C THR A 931 19.86 -20.93 19.60
N GLY A 932 20.98 -20.37 19.12
CA GLY A 932 21.75 -19.37 19.86
C GLY A 932 20.94 -18.12 20.21
N PHE A 933 20.12 -17.62 19.28
CA PHE A 933 19.23 -16.49 19.54
C PHE A 933 18.06 -16.86 20.46
N SER A 934 17.38 -17.98 20.21
CA SER A 934 16.23 -18.43 21.02
C SER A 934 16.59 -18.63 22.49
N ILE A 935 17.78 -19.15 22.78
CA ILE A 935 18.29 -19.32 24.14
C ILE A 935 18.50 -17.96 24.80
N ARG A 936 19.24 -17.05 24.13
CA ARG A 936 19.54 -15.73 24.68
C ARG A 936 18.28 -14.92 24.96
N ARG A 937 17.26 -15.04 24.10
CA ARG A 937 15.94 -14.43 24.28
C ARG A 937 15.25 -14.91 25.55
N GLU A 938 15.14 -16.22 25.74
CA GLU A 938 14.52 -16.79 26.93
C GLU A 938 15.29 -16.44 28.21
N GLU A 939 16.63 -16.43 28.17
CA GLU A 939 17.40 -16.02 29.34
C GLU A 939 17.21 -14.55 29.70
N ALA A 940 17.15 -13.67 28.70
CA ALA A 940 16.83 -12.26 28.89
C ALA A 940 15.43 -12.09 29.52
N GLU A 941 14.44 -12.84 29.04
CA GLU A 941 13.08 -12.85 29.62
C GLU A 941 13.08 -13.33 31.08
N ARG A 942 13.82 -14.39 31.40
CA ARG A 942 13.92 -14.93 32.77
C ARG A 942 14.63 -13.98 33.71
N ARG A 943 15.77 -13.41 33.30
CA ARG A 943 16.50 -12.42 34.12
C ARG A 943 15.60 -11.25 34.47
N HIS A 944 14.85 -10.73 33.49
CA HIS A 944 13.87 -9.67 33.72
C HIS A 944 12.74 -10.06 34.68
N GLN A 945 12.34 -11.34 34.75
CA GLN A 945 11.33 -11.80 35.71
C GLN A 945 11.90 -12.05 37.12
N SER A 946 13.19 -12.36 37.22
CA SER A 946 13.84 -12.75 38.49
C SER A 946 14.60 -11.63 39.19
N GLU A 947 15.08 -10.63 38.45
CA GLU A 947 15.87 -9.53 39.00
C GLU A 947 14.97 -8.36 39.44
N GLU A 948 15.21 -7.85 40.65
CA GLU A 948 14.53 -6.65 41.15
C GLU A 948 15.04 -5.37 40.46
N GLU A 949 16.26 -5.40 39.92
CA GLU A 949 16.87 -4.28 39.22
C GLU A 949 16.59 -4.33 37.71
N SER A 950 16.18 -3.20 37.12
CA SER A 950 15.98 -3.09 35.67
C SER A 950 17.30 -3.03 34.91
N LEU A 951 17.27 -3.33 33.61
CA LEU A 951 18.43 -3.26 32.73
C LEU A 951 19.05 -1.85 32.73
N TYR A 952 18.21 -0.81 32.84
CA TYR A 952 18.63 0.58 33.04
C TYR A 952 19.48 0.77 34.32
N GLN A 953 19.08 0.16 35.43
CA GLN A 953 19.83 0.24 36.69
C GLN A 953 21.18 -0.48 36.57
N ARG A 954 21.18 -1.68 35.99
CA ARG A 954 22.37 -2.50 35.78
C ARG A 954 23.38 -1.89 34.79
N LEU A 955 22.90 -1.14 33.79
CA LEU A 955 23.76 -0.40 32.86
C LEU A 955 24.41 0.85 33.48
N GLY A 956 24.04 1.23 34.71
CA GLY A 956 24.61 2.39 35.40
C GLY A 956 23.71 3.62 35.43
N LEU A 957 22.38 3.43 35.37
CA LEU A 957 21.39 4.51 35.42
C LEU A 957 21.62 5.55 34.30
N ALA A 958 21.35 6.83 34.56
CA ALA A 958 21.42 7.90 33.56
C ALA A 958 22.84 8.08 33.01
N ASP A 959 23.86 8.00 33.88
CA ASP A 959 25.26 8.17 33.47
C ASP A 959 25.69 7.03 32.55
N GLY A 960 25.38 5.79 32.92
CA GLY A 960 25.64 4.62 32.09
C GLY A 960 24.91 4.63 30.74
N MET A 961 23.67 5.11 30.70
CA MET A 961 22.93 5.27 29.44
C MET A 961 23.52 6.34 28.53
N ASN A 962 23.96 7.46 29.10
CA ASN A 962 24.64 8.52 28.32
C ASN A 962 25.96 8.00 27.75
N ASP A 963 26.79 7.33 28.58
CA ASP A 963 28.05 6.73 28.16
C ASP A 963 27.83 5.69 27.05
N PHE A 964 26.81 4.85 27.18
CA PHE A 964 26.42 3.88 26.16
C PHE A 964 26.03 4.54 24.83
N VAL A 965 25.11 5.51 24.85
CA VAL A 965 24.65 6.16 23.62
C VAL A 965 25.78 6.97 22.98
N ASP A 966 26.60 7.66 23.77
CA ASP A 966 27.74 8.39 23.21
C ASP A 966 28.73 7.45 22.55
N ARG A 967 29.08 6.33 23.21
CA ARG A 967 29.97 5.34 22.61
C ARG A 967 29.38 4.71 21.36
N LEU A 968 28.09 4.36 21.37
CA LEU A 968 27.38 3.82 20.21
C LEU A 968 27.51 4.75 19.00
N TYR A 969 27.28 6.04 19.19
CA TYR A 969 27.34 7.00 18.10
C TYR A 969 28.76 7.30 17.60
N GLU A 970 29.79 7.13 18.44
CA GLU A 970 31.19 7.14 17.98
C GLU A 970 31.50 5.98 17.03
N VAL A 971 30.89 4.82 17.27
CA VAL A 971 31.03 3.63 16.43
C VAL A 971 30.22 3.79 15.14
N VAL A 972 28.93 4.13 15.25
CA VAL A 972 27.98 4.22 14.13
C VAL A 972 28.40 5.24 13.08
N VAL A 973 28.89 6.42 13.48
CA VAL A 973 29.33 7.46 12.53
C VAL A 973 30.56 7.03 11.73
N ARG A 974 31.36 6.09 12.25
CA ARG A 974 32.53 5.52 11.56
C ARG A 974 32.15 4.33 10.67
N ASP A 975 30.97 3.75 10.84
CA ASP A 975 30.48 2.67 10.00
C ASP A 975 29.95 3.24 8.67
N LYS A 976 30.67 2.98 7.58
CA LYS A 976 30.29 3.38 6.22
C LYS A 976 28.97 2.77 5.73
N ARG A 977 28.51 1.69 6.38
CA ARG A 977 27.24 1.02 6.07
C ARG A 977 26.05 1.79 6.66
N LEU A 978 26.28 2.57 7.73
CA LEU A 978 25.24 3.24 8.50
C LEU A 978 25.32 4.76 8.46
N ASN A 979 26.50 5.34 8.29
CA ASN A 979 26.74 6.77 8.46
C ASN A 979 25.83 7.67 7.58
N ASN A 980 25.39 7.18 6.42
CA ASN A 980 24.48 7.90 5.53
C ASN A 980 23.09 8.16 6.15
N PHE A 981 22.68 7.37 7.15
CA PHE A 981 21.43 7.58 7.90
C PHE A 981 21.56 8.63 9.01
N PHE A 982 22.80 9.02 9.36
CA PHE A 982 23.07 9.89 10.51
C PHE A 982 23.67 11.23 10.08
N ASN A 983 22.80 12.24 9.97
CA ASN A 983 23.22 13.60 9.66
C ASN A 983 23.96 14.24 10.84
N ALA A 984 25.22 14.67 10.62
CA ALA A 984 26.06 15.31 11.62
C ALA A 984 25.39 16.50 12.35
N ALA A 985 24.60 17.31 11.63
CA ALA A 985 23.89 18.46 12.20
C ALA A 985 22.73 18.04 13.14
N LYS A 986 22.23 16.81 13.01
CA LYS A 986 21.14 16.26 13.82
C LYS A 986 21.60 15.29 14.90
N LEU A 987 22.87 14.89 14.92
CA LEU A 987 23.40 13.88 15.84
C LEU A 987 23.11 14.18 17.32
N ALA A 988 23.23 15.44 17.76
CA ALA A 988 22.92 15.82 19.14
C ALA A 988 21.45 15.55 19.52
N VAL A 989 20.52 15.80 18.57
CA VAL A 989 19.08 15.56 18.77
C VAL A 989 18.79 14.06 18.73
N ILE A 990 19.41 13.32 17.80
CA ILE A 990 19.20 11.87 17.67
C ILE A 990 19.75 11.14 18.90
N ARG A 991 20.96 11.48 19.38
CA ARG A 991 21.53 10.96 20.63
C ARG A 991 20.57 11.17 21.79
N LYS A 992 20.11 12.40 22.00
CA LYS A 992 19.16 12.71 23.07
C LYS A 992 17.88 11.89 22.98
N GLY A 993 17.27 11.80 21.79
CA GLY A 993 16.04 11.03 21.59
C GLY A 993 16.25 9.53 21.79
N GLN A 994 17.39 9.01 21.36
CA GLN A 994 17.71 7.58 21.51
C GLN A 994 18.09 7.22 22.94
N THR A 995 18.79 8.08 23.68
CA THR A 995 19.00 7.91 25.13
C THR A 995 17.65 7.80 25.83
N GLN A 996 16.73 8.73 25.58
CA GLN A 996 15.40 8.72 26.20
C GLN A 996 14.59 7.46 25.87
N TYR A 997 14.59 7.06 24.60
CA TYR A 997 13.84 5.87 24.15
C TYR A 997 14.42 4.59 24.75
N LEU A 998 15.75 4.44 24.71
CA LEU A 998 16.43 3.26 25.27
C LEU A 998 16.31 3.21 26.80
N THR A 999 16.33 4.35 27.49
CA THR A 999 16.01 4.40 28.93
C THR A 999 14.63 3.81 29.20
N GLN A 1000 13.62 4.15 28.41
CA GLN A 1000 12.28 3.57 28.56
C GLN A 1000 12.26 2.07 28.25
N VAL A 1001 12.88 1.65 27.14
CA VAL A 1001 12.93 0.23 26.73
C VAL A 1001 13.65 -0.64 27.76
N PHE A 1002 14.67 -0.10 28.44
CA PHE A 1002 15.46 -0.83 29.43
C PHE A 1002 14.91 -0.71 30.86
N GLY A 1003 13.70 -0.17 31.04
CA GLY A 1003 13.00 -0.13 32.34
C GLY A 1003 13.44 1.00 33.26
N GLY A 1004 13.89 2.12 32.69
CA GLY A 1004 14.08 3.39 33.38
C GLY A 1004 12.80 4.22 33.48
N PRO A 1005 12.87 5.46 33.99
CA PRO A 1005 11.69 6.31 34.21
C PRO A 1005 10.92 6.58 32.89
N SER A 1006 9.68 6.10 32.84
CA SER A 1006 8.79 6.12 31.66
C SER A 1006 8.35 7.52 31.19
N SER A 1007 8.76 8.58 31.88
CA SER A 1007 8.42 9.98 31.57
C SER A 1007 9.40 10.67 30.61
N GLU A 1008 10.48 9.99 30.20
CA GLU A 1008 11.60 10.62 29.47
C GLU A 1008 11.42 10.72 27.95
N TYR A 1009 10.83 9.72 27.28
CA TYR A 1009 10.62 9.78 25.83
C TYR A 1009 9.23 10.30 25.48
N LYS A 1010 9.18 11.46 24.81
CA LYS A 1010 7.94 12.08 24.30
C LYS A 1010 7.99 12.29 22.79
N GLY A 1011 8.87 11.53 22.12
CA GLY A 1011 9.11 11.64 20.69
C GLY A 1011 8.11 10.83 19.85
N ARG A 1012 8.31 10.87 18.53
CA ARG A 1012 7.57 10.11 17.52
C ARG A 1012 7.75 8.60 17.71
N THR A 1013 6.84 7.78 17.18
CA THR A 1013 6.99 6.31 17.28
C THR A 1013 8.17 5.81 16.44
N LEU A 1014 8.63 4.58 16.68
CA LEU A 1014 9.70 3.98 15.86
C LEU A 1014 9.28 3.85 14.40
N GLU A 1015 8.02 3.47 14.14
CA GLU A 1015 7.47 3.37 12.79
C GLU A 1015 7.53 4.71 12.07
N GLU A 1016 7.12 5.79 12.73
CA GLU A 1016 7.13 7.12 12.16
C GLU A 1016 8.55 7.59 11.83
N ILE A 1017 9.48 7.42 12.77
CA ILE A 1017 10.88 7.82 12.61
C ILE A 1017 11.55 7.07 11.47
N HIS A 1018 11.31 5.76 11.35
CA HIS A 1018 11.96 4.91 10.37
C HIS A 1018 11.19 4.79 9.04
N SER A 1019 9.93 5.23 8.96
CA SER A 1019 9.11 5.15 7.74
C SER A 1019 9.66 5.90 6.51
N VAL A 1020 10.46 6.93 6.77
CA VAL A 1020 11.10 7.78 5.76
C VAL A 1020 12.54 7.35 5.47
N LEU A 1021 13.07 6.39 6.24
CA LEU A 1021 14.42 5.86 6.06
C LEU A 1021 14.37 4.69 5.10
N SER A 1022 15.23 4.69 4.08
CA SER A 1022 15.42 3.53 3.19
C SER A 1022 16.29 2.46 3.85
N MET A 1023 15.94 2.11 5.08
CA MET A 1023 16.60 1.08 5.86
C MET A 1023 16.02 -0.30 5.51
N SER A 1024 16.85 -1.33 5.64
CA SER A 1024 16.49 -2.74 5.43
C SER A 1024 17.08 -3.60 6.56
N ASP A 1025 16.75 -4.89 6.60
CA ASP A 1025 17.30 -5.84 7.59
C ASP A 1025 18.83 -5.75 7.69
N TYR A 1026 19.51 -5.71 6.55
CA TYR A 1026 20.96 -5.57 6.47
C TYR A 1026 21.48 -4.39 7.30
N HIS A 1027 20.81 -3.25 7.21
CA HIS A 1027 21.20 -2.04 7.93
C HIS A 1027 20.93 -2.16 9.43
N LEU A 1028 19.80 -2.74 9.82
CA LEU A 1028 19.49 -2.94 11.24
C LEU A 1028 20.47 -3.93 11.91
N ASP A 1029 20.84 -5.00 11.21
CA ASP A 1029 21.86 -5.95 11.71
C ASP A 1029 23.25 -5.31 11.82
N CYS A 1030 23.60 -4.41 10.90
CA CYS A 1030 24.81 -3.59 11.04
C CYS A 1030 24.75 -2.71 12.29
N PHE A 1031 23.59 -2.12 12.59
CA PHE A 1031 23.40 -1.31 13.79
C PHE A 1031 23.52 -2.16 15.08
N PHE A 1032 22.95 -3.36 15.11
CA PHE A 1032 23.13 -4.28 16.24
C PHE A 1032 24.59 -4.68 16.46
N SER A 1033 25.36 -4.86 15.38
CA SER A 1033 26.81 -5.05 15.49
C SER A 1033 27.52 -3.88 16.17
N ASP A 1034 27.09 -2.65 15.90
CA ASP A 1034 27.68 -1.44 16.49
C ASP A 1034 27.26 -1.28 17.96
N VAL A 1035 26.04 -1.68 18.31
CA VAL A 1035 25.57 -1.80 19.71
C VAL A 1035 26.42 -2.78 20.50
N GLU A 1036 26.62 -4.01 19.99
CA GLU A 1036 27.46 -5.01 20.65
C GLU A 1036 28.88 -4.47 20.87
N ARG A 1037 29.44 -3.80 19.85
CA ARG A 1037 30.78 -3.21 19.93
C ARG A 1037 30.86 -2.11 20.99
N ALA A 1038 29.88 -1.21 21.01
CA ALA A 1038 29.85 -0.10 21.97
C ALA A 1038 29.79 -0.60 23.42
N LEU A 1039 28.94 -1.59 23.70
CA LEU A 1039 28.83 -2.19 25.03
C LEU A 1039 30.11 -2.95 25.42
N ARG A 1040 30.76 -3.66 24.49
CA ARG A 1040 32.07 -4.30 24.76
C ARG A 1040 33.15 -3.27 25.07
N ASP A 1041 33.18 -2.15 24.36
CA ASP A 1041 34.15 -1.07 24.60
C ASP A 1041 33.96 -0.43 25.99
N LEU A 1042 32.73 -0.47 26.51
CA LEU A 1042 32.39 -0.04 27.88
C LEU A 1042 32.61 -1.13 28.93
N GLY A 1043 33.12 -2.30 28.54
CA GLY A 1043 33.43 -3.40 29.46
C GLY A 1043 32.20 -4.16 29.97
N GLN A 1044 31.05 -4.03 29.30
CA GLN A 1044 29.85 -4.77 29.68
C GLN A 1044 30.01 -6.27 29.44
N SER A 1045 29.38 -7.08 30.30
CA SER A 1045 29.44 -8.54 30.20
C SER A 1045 28.69 -9.07 28.98
N SER A 1046 29.06 -10.26 28.50
CA SER A 1046 28.38 -10.91 27.36
C SER A 1046 26.87 -11.07 27.63
N ASP A 1047 26.50 -11.47 28.84
CA ASP A 1047 25.11 -11.63 29.25
C ASP A 1047 24.32 -10.31 29.16
N MET A 1048 24.94 -9.18 29.54
CA MET A 1048 24.28 -7.87 29.45
C MET A 1048 24.15 -7.41 28.00
N ILE A 1049 25.16 -7.67 27.16
CA ILE A 1049 25.11 -7.38 25.72
C ILE A 1049 23.99 -8.18 25.06
N ASP A 1050 23.90 -9.48 25.35
CA ASP A 1050 22.87 -10.35 24.80
C ASP A 1050 21.46 -9.90 25.20
N GLU A 1051 21.27 -9.49 26.46
CA GLU A 1051 20.01 -8.96 26.95
C GLU A 1051 19.62 -7.65 26.23
N VAL A 1052 20.56 -6.73 26.01
CA VAL A 1052 20.32 -5.50 25.23
C VAL A 1052 19.92 -5.84 23.80
N ILE A 1053 20.64 -6.76 23.13
CA ILE A 1053 20.37 -7.12 21.73
C ILE A 1053 18.99 -7.76 21.58
N VAL A 1054 18.60 -8.65 22.48
CA VAL A 1054 17.25 -9.25 22.48
C VAL A 1054 16.18 -8.16 22.58
N ARG A 1055 16.33 -7.20 23.49
CA ARG A 1055 15.36 -6.10 23.67
C ARG A 1055 15.24 -5.20 22.45
N LEU A 1056 16.33 -5.02 21.73
CA LEU A 1056 16.32 -4.25 20.48
C LEU A 1056 15.76 -5.06 19.31
N GLU A 1057 15.97 -6.37 19.28
CA GLU A 1057 15.42 -7.27 18.26
C GLU A 1057 13.88 -7.31 18.31
N ASP A 1058 13.27 -7.27 19.50
CA ASP A 1058 11.81 -7.18 19.65
C ASP A 1058 11.22 -5.93 18.97
N LEU A 1059 12.04 -4.90 18.70
CA LEU A 1059 11.64 -3.67 18.03
C LEU A 1059 11.80 -3.73 16.50
N ARG A 1060 12.36 -4.81 15.94
CA ARG A 1060 12.65 -4.94 14.50
C ARG A 1060 11.43 -4.65 13.64
N ASP A 1061 10.29 -5.25 13.96
CA ASP A 1061 9.06 -5.12 13.15
C ASP A 1061 8.53 -3.68 13.14
N HIS A 1062 8.68 -2.97 14.26
CA HIS A 1062 8.32 -1.56 14.38
C HIS A 1062 9.27 -0.67 13.57
N ILE A 1063 10.57 -0.98 13.62
CA ILE A 1063 11.62 -0.25 12.91
C ILE A 1063 11.53 -0.46 11.39
N LEU A 1064 11.26 -1.69 10.94
CA LEU A 1064 11.29 -2.09 9.52
C LEU A 1064 9.90 -2.20 8.87
N LYS A 1065 8.82 -1.80 9.55
CA LYS A 1065 7.45 -1.87 9.05
C LYS A 1065 7.26 -1.34 7.63
N ALA A 1066 7.84 -0.17 7.33
CA ALA A 1066 7.76 0.45 6.00
C ALA A 1066 8.59 -0.30 4.94
N TYR A 1067 9.69 -0.93 5.35
CA TYR A 1067 10.50 -1.79 4.48
C TYR A 1067 9.75 -3.09 4.15
N TYR A 1068 9.21 -3.78 5.15
CA TYR A 1068 8.42 -5.00 4.95
C TYR A 1068 7.16 -4.77 4.09
N SER A 1069 6.48 -3.64 4.31
CA SER A 1069 5.33 -3.26 3.49
C SER A 1069 5.69 -3.05 2.01
N ARG A 1070 6.88 -2.50 1.71
CA ARG A 1070 7.38 -2.34 0.32
C ARG A 1070 7.77 -3.67 -0.32
N MET A 1071 8.35 -4.59 0.45
CA MET A 1071 8.82 -5.89 -0.03
C MET A 1071 7.70 -6.94 -0.10
N GLY A 1072 6.49 -6.61 0.38
CA GLY A 1072 5.37 -7.55 0.41
C GLY A 1072 5.51 -8.65 1.47
N TYR A 1073 6.38 -8.46 2.47
CA TYR A 1073 6.48 -9.36 3.61
C TYR A 1073 5.30 -9.11 4.55
N LYS A 1074 4.53 -10.17 4.85
CA LYS A 1074 3.54 -10.11 5.93
C LYS A 1074 4.30 -10.07 7.25
N VAL A 1075 4.19 -8.95 7.95
CA VAL A 1075 4.62 -8.86 9.36
C VAL A 1075 3.80 -9.87 10.13
N SER A 1076 4.42 -10.95 10.63
CA SER A 1076 3.78 -11.73 11.67
C SER A 1076 3.70 -10.82 12.88
N SER A 1077 2.50 -10.42 13.27
CA SER A 1077 2.31 -9.72 14.55
C SER A 1077 2.64 -10.68 15.69
N SER A 1078 3.93 -10.90 15.96
CA SER A 1078 4.38 -11.47 17.22
C SER A 1078 4.34 -10.34 18.26
N SER A 1079 3.17 -10.23 18.90
CA SER A 1079 2.92 -9.72 20.25
C SER A 1079 3.47 -8.34 20.66
N GLY A 1080 2.53 -7.48 21.09
CA GLY A 1080 2.59 -6.77 22.38
C GLY A 1080 3.33 -5.45 22.43
#